data_AF-A0A453MV44-F1
#
_entry.id   AF-A0A453MV44-F1
#
_cell.length_a   1.000
_cell.length_b   1.000
_cell.length_c   1.000
_cell.angle_alpha   90.00
_cell.angle_beta   90.00
_cell.angle_gamma   90.00
#
_symmetry.space_group_name_H-M   'P 1'
#
loop_
_entity.id
_entity.type
_entity.pdbx_description
1 polymer ?
#
loop_
_entity_poly.entity_id
_entity_poly.type
_entity_poly.pdbx_seq_one_letter_code
_entity_poly.pdbx_strand_id
1 'polypeptide(L)'
;MIGPDLSIVDWNTRRLNDQGRKDTVHAFLADTRCHIACIQETKLDHIDQQTASYIGGLSLRSFAHSSAIGTRGGILLLWNEDHVEVSNVHLGTYLILGSVSIRACGTSFKLTTVYGPTDHAEKEAFLSEAIAAKPSDDSKWLIIGDFNLIYQAEDKNNNNLDFRLMGLFRRALINCQLKELKLQNRRFTWSNERETPTLVRLDRAFCNAAWDLMFENHVLHALSSSLSDHCPLLLSNQSGPRKPPVFRFESFWTKMPGFKEVVQQAWSAPSSHSQPVHVINHKLKATAHGLKSWSKGLFSDGNLQLLMALDVILQLDIAQESRALSQEERWLRANLKCRVKGLAVLERSRKRQASGICYLREGDANTKFFHLRVNARKRKNHTLRLKHNTGWAVTHDDKAGLIFDHFSRALGRRLPCTLDFNWDALNLTTHPLEDLGLPFSEDEIKEAIDDMPADKAPDPDGFTIAFFRSCWDIIKDDLMTVINAFSELSASNFHIINTANVVRLPKKDGAESISDFRPISLIHVVPKIIAKAMARRLSPKMNDIVSRSQSAFIKSRTIHDNFLYVRNTAPRLHRCKTPSLLIKLDIAKAFDTVRWDYMLDLLQRLGFPQRWWALLTTLFTTASSRVFLNGIPGRDILHGCGFRQGDPLSPLLFDIAIDPLQRLLEKATESGLLSAMPGGISGPQGLPICGRRCHFSIPYGT
;
A
#
# COMPACT_ATOMS: atom_id res chain seq x y z
N MET A 1 20.68 -3.34 15.29
CA MET A 1 20.83 -1.91 15.61
C MET A 1 19.44 -1.29 15.70
N ILE A 2 19.15 -0.60 16.81
CA ILE A 2 17.94 0.22 16.96
C ILE A 2 18.13 1.42 16.02
N GLY A 3 17.15 1.74 15.17
CA GLY A 3 17.25 2.89 14.26
C GLY A 3 17.32 4.21 15.04
N PRO A 4 17.77 5.31 14.40
CA PRO A 4 17.87 6.61 15.07
C PRO A 4 16.49 7.06 15.56
N ASP A 5 16.35 7.29 16.86
CA ASP A 5 15.13 7.83 17.45
C ASP A 5 15.18 9.35 17.53
N LEU A 6 14.19 10.00 16.92
CA LEU A 6 14.14 11.45 16.80
C LEU A 6 12.70 11.92 16.64
N SER A 7 12.37 12.99 17.35
CA SER A 7 11.08 13.68 17.25
C SER A 7 11.32 15.18 17.12
N ILE A 8 10.75 15.78 16.07
CA ILE A 8 10.88 17.19 15.73
C ILE A 8 9.48 17.80 15.72
N VAL A 9 9.31 18.88 16.45
CA VAL A 9 8.11 19.74 16.38
C VAL A 9 8.41 20.93 15.49
N ASP A 10 7.42 21.34 14.72
CA ASP A 10 7.43 22.57 13.91
C ASP A 10 6.15 23.35 14.16
N TRP A 11 6.24 24.64 14.49
CA TRP A 11 5.05 25.42 14.82
C TRP A 11 5.22 26.92 14.58
N ASN A 12 4.42 27.47 13.67
CA ASN A 12 4.16 28.89 13.62
C ASN A 12 3.18 29.28 14.75
N THR A 13 3.71 29.97 15.76
CA THR A 13 2.98 30.33 16.99
C THR A 13 2.35 31.72 16.93
N ARG A 14 2.66 32.49 15.87
CA ARG A 14 2.15 33.83 15.59
C ARG A 14 2.08 34.72 16.83
N ARG A 15 3.21 35.30 17.24
CA ARG A 15 3.42 36.14 18.44
C ARG A 15 3.59 35.36 19.76
N LEU A 16 4.85 35.08 20.12
CA LEU A 16 5.29 34.65 21.45
C LEU A 16 5.58 35.82 22.39
N ASN A 17 5.29 37.06 22.03
CA ASN A 17 5.42 38.20 22.93
C ASN A 17 4.36 38.23 24.04
N ASP A 18 3.26 37.48 23.88
CA ASP A 18 2.21 37.29 24.88
C ASP A 18 2.56 36.17 25.87
N GLN A 19 2.42 36.43 27.17
CA GLN A 19 2.80 35.47 28.21
C GLN A 19 1.91 34.23 28.21
N GLY A 20 0.59 34.36 28.03
CA GLY A 20 -0.32 33.21 28.00
C GLY A 20 -0.01 32.25 26.84
N ARG A 21 0.43 32.77 25.70
CA ARG A 21 0.94 31.96 24.58
C ARG A 21 2.26 31.28 24.90
N LYS A 22 3.21 31.97 25.55
CA LYS A 22 4.46 31.34 26.01
C LYS A 22 4.17 30.17 26.96
N ASP A 23 3.29 30.36 27.92
CA ASP A 23 2.92 29.33 28.91
C ASP A 23 2.29 28.11 28.25
N THR A 24 1.45 28.33 27.22
CA THR A 24 0.85 27.21 26.49
C THR A 24 1.86 26.49 25.61
N VAL A 25 2.75 27.22 24.94
CA VAL A 25 3.82 26.60 24.12
C VAL A 25 4.77 25.80 25.02
N HIS A 26 5.11 26.32 26.20
CA HIS A 26 5.83 25.59 27.24
C HIS A 26 5.12 24.29 27.60
N ALA A 27 3.83 24.35 27.98
CA ALA A 27 3.07 23.18 28.40
C ALA A 27 2.98 22.14 27.26
N PHE A 28 2.79 22.60 26.03
CA PHE A 28 2.73 21.76 24.84
C PHE A 28 4.05 21.04 24.55
N LEU A 29 5.18 21.75 24.59
CA LEU A 29 6.50 21.15 24.35
C LEU A 29 6.91 20.21 25.49
N ALA A 30 6.53 20.51 26.73
CA ALA A 30 6.71 19.63 27.88
C ALA A 30 5.93 18.31 27.74
N ASP A 31 4.68 18.35 27.27
CA ASP A 31 3.84 17.16 27.06
C ASP A 31 4.29 16.32 25.86
N THR A 32 4.69 16.97 24.77
CA THR A 32 5.07 16.29 23.51
C THR A 32 6.39 15.52 23.64
N ARG A 33 7.26 15.88 24.61
CA ARG A 33 8.60 15.29 24.83
C ARG A 33 9.42 15.18 23.54
N CYS A 34 9.40 16.24 22.75
CA CYS A 34 10.16 16.27 21.50
C CYS A 34 11.68 16.46 21.76
N HIS A 35 12.50 16.13 20.78
CA HIS A 35 13.95 16.31 20.87
C HIS A 35 14.41 17.65 20.29
N ILE A 36 13.67 18.17 19.30
CA ILE A 36 13.94 19.43 18.61
C ILE A 36 12.59 20.13 18.38
N ALA A 37 12.54 21.46 18.58
CA ALA A 37 11.41 22.28 18.20
C ALA A 37 11.84 23.44 17.30
N CYS A 38 11.10 23.62 16.21
CA CYS A 38 11.27 24.66 15.20
C CYS A 38 10.08 25.61 15.34
N ILE A 39 10.31 26.81 15.84
CA ILE A 39 9.23 27.77 16.14
C ILE A 39 9.38 29.00 15.25
N GLN A 40 8.31 29.35 14.54
CA GLN A 40 8.28 30.52 13.66
C GLN A 40 7.35 31.62 14.18
N GLU A 41 7.60 32.83 13.68
CA GLU A 41 6.88 34.06 13.99
C GLU A 41 6.86 34.38 15.49
N THR A 42 8.04 34.26 16.12
CA THR A 42 8.23 34.47 17.56
C THR A 42 7.90 35.91 17.97
N LYS A 43 8.21 36.91 17.13
CA LYS A 43 8.11 38.36 17.45
C LYS A 43 8.86 38.76 18.70
N LEU A 44 9.94 38.04 18.99
CA LEU A 44 10.86 38.34 20.08
C LEU A 44 12.16 38.86 19.46
N ASP A 45 12.52 40.10 19.82
CA ASP A 45 13.75 40.74 19.36
C ASP A 45 14.98 40.12 20.06
N HIS A 46 14.80 39.71 21.31
CA HIS A 46 15.83 39.05 22.12
C HIS A 46 15.23 37.85 22.87
N ILE A 47 15.95 36.73 22.86
CA ILE A 47 15.62 35.52 23.63
C ILE A 47 16.86 35.14 24.42
N ASP A 48 16.74 35.17 25.75
CA ASP A 48 17.78 34.69 26.66
C ASP A 48 17.63 33.20 26.97
N GLN A 49 18.65 32.63 27.63
CA GLN A 49 18.69 31.20 27.97
C GLN A 49 17.51 30.77 28.86
N GLN A 50 17.07 31.64 29.78
CA GLN A 50 15.95 31.35 30.68
C GLN A 50 14.63 31.28 29.91
N THR A 51 14.38 32.27 29.05
CA THR A 51 13.17 32.32 28.21
C THR A 51 13.16 31.17 27.20
N ALA A 52 14.29 30.86 26.56
CA ALA A 52 14.41 29.74 25.64
C ALA A 52 14.10 28.39 26.33
N SER A 53 14.73 28.14 27.47
CA SER A 53 14.50 26.93 28.27
C SER A 53 13.05 26.83 28.75
N TYR A 54 12.45 27.96 29.17
CA TYR A 54 11.04 28.00 29.52
C TYR A 54 10.16 27.67 28.32
N ILE A 55 10.29 28.36 27.18
CA ILE A 55 9.51 28.04 25.98
C ILE A 55 9.68 26.57 25.59
N GLY A 56 10.90 26.03 25.70
CA GLY A 56 11.25 24.64 25.44
C GLY A 56 10.71 23.60 26.44
N GLY A 57 9.79 23.96 27.33
CA GLY A 57 9.22 23.05 28.32
C GLY A 57 10.24 22.51 29.32
N LEU A 58 11.33 23.26 29.57
CA LEU A 58 12.47 22.94 30.44
C LEU A 58 13.34 21.74 30.01
N SER A 59 12.90 21.02 28.98
CA SER A 59 13.60 19.87 28.39
C SER A 59 14.46 20.29 27.19
N LEU A 60 14.00 21.25 26.38
CA LEU A 60 14.78 21.83 25.30
C LEU A 60 15.53 23.06 25.81
N ARG A 61 16.72 22.83 26.36
CA ARG A 61 17.50 23.89 27.03
C ARG A 61 18.38 24.68 26.08
N SER A 62 18.91 24.05 25.05
CA SER A 62 19.81 24.71 24.11
C SER A 62 19.03 25.29 22.93
N PHE A 63 19.49 26.41 22.38
CA PHE A 63 18.75 27.14 21.36
C PHE A 63 19.61 27.95 20.38
N ALA A 64 19.00 28.28 19.25
CA ALA A 64 19.46 29.27 18.30
C ALA A 64 18.26 30.11 17.84
N HIS A 65 18.44 31.42 17.70
CA HIS A 65 17.35 32.29 17.26
C HIS A 65 17.82 33.33 16.25
N SER A 66 16.92 33.66 15.33
CA SER A 66 17.01 34.83 14.46
C SER A 66 15.99 35.83 14.98
N SER A 67 16.44 37.05 15.30
CA SER A 67 15.60 38.10 15.90
C SER A 67 14.46 38.52 14.97
N ALA A 68 13.34 38.91 15.57
CA ALA A 68 12.31 39.62 14.82
C ALA A 68 12.78 41.03 14.43
N ILE A 69 12.28 41.56 13.31
CA ILE A 69 12.46 42.96 12.94
C ILE A 69 11.14 43.68 13.26
N GLY A 70 11.09 44.32 14.43
CA GLY A 70 9.87 44.92 14.96
C GLY A 70 8.78 43.88 15.23
N THR A 71 7.63 44.00 14.57
CA THR A 71 6.50 43.06 14.79
C THR A 71 6.46 41.89 13.80
N ARG A 72 7.52 41.69 13.01
CA ARG A 72 7.57 40.73 11.90
C ARG A 72 8.70 39.73 12.06
N GLY A 73 8.39 38.45 11.83
CA GLY A 73 9.36 37.37 11.78
C GLY A 73 9.81 36.83 13.14
N GLY A 74 11.03 36.32 13.15
CA GLY A 74 11.63 35.57 14.25
C GLY A 74 11.52 34.07 14.05
N ILE A 75 12.66 33.39 14.13
CA ILE A 75 12.76 31.93 14.07
C ILE A 75 13.52 31.49 15.32
N LEU A 76 13.02 30.47 16.01
CA LEU A 76 13.64 29.88 17.18
C LEU A 76 13.78 28.38 16.98
N LEU A 77 15.01 27.88 17.06
CA LEU A 77 15.35 26.47 17.05
C LEU A 77 15.75 26.07 18.46
N LEU A 78 15.05 25.11 19.05
CA LEU A 78 15.26 24.58 20.40
C LEU A 78 15.62 23.10 20.33
N TRP A 79 16.50 22.62 21.20
CA TRP A 79 16.83 21.20 21.27
C TRP A 79 17.20 20.70 22.66
N ASN A 80 17.01 19.40 22.87
CA ASN A 80 17.44 18.69 24.06
C ASN A 80 18.90 18.24 23.92
N GLU A 81 19.79 18.86 24.68
CA GLU A 81 21.24 18.60 24.68
C GLU A 81 21.63 17.20 25.18
N ASP A 82 20.76 16.52 25.93
CA ASP A 82 20.97 15.14 26.39
C ASP A 82 20.81 14.13 25.23
N HIS A 83 20.03 14.49 24.21
CA HIS A 83 19.68 13.60 23.10
C HIS A 83 20.37 13.97 21.78
N VAL A 84 20.46 15.27 21.49
CA VAL A 84 21.02 15.78 20.24
C VAL A 84 22.02 16.90 20.49
N GLU A 85 23.02 16.98 19.63
CA GLU A 85 23.97 18.06 19.57
C GLU A 85 23.76 18.84 18.27
N VAL A 86 23.56 20.14 18.37
CA VAL A 86 23.41 21.03 17.21
C VAL A 86 24.65 21.92 17.12
N SER A 87 25.34 21.86 15.98
CA SER A 87 26.55 22.62 15.69
C SER A 87 26.47 23.33 14.34
N ASN A 88 27.44 24.20 14.03
CA ASN A 88 27.52 24.93 12.75
C ASN A 88 26.20 25.63 12.42
N VAL A 89 25.67 26.38 13.39
CA VAL A 89 24.43 27.12 13.22
C VAL A 89 24.70 28.34 12.34
N HIS A 90 23.94 28.45 11.25
CA HIS A 90 23.96 29.61 10.37
C HIS A 90 22.58 30.27 10.38
N LEU A 91 22.57 31.57 10.66
CA LEU A 91 21.36 32.39 10.67
C LEU A 91 21.24 33.08 9.32
N GLY A 92 20.16 32.76 8.62
CA GLY A 92 19.75 33.41 7.39
C GLY A 92 18.66 34.46 7.64
N THR A 93 18.20 35.09 6.57
CA THR A 93 17.07 36.04 6.62
C THR A 93 15.75 35.30 6.84
N TYR A 94 15.54 34.21 6.10
CA TYR A 94 14.30 33.44 6.13
C TYR A 94 14.47 32.03 6.73
N LEU A 95 15.69 31.67 7.19
CA LEU A 95 15.97 30.33 7.68
C LEU A 95 17.03 30.28 8.80
N ILE A 96 17.00 29.19 9.57
CA ILE A 96 18.10 28.78 10.47
C ILE A 96 18.58 27.40 10.01
N LEU A 97 19.87 27.27 9.73
CA LEU A 97 20.52 26.01 9.37
C LEU A 97 21.38 25.52 10.54
N GLY A 98 21.29 24.23 10.88
CA GLY A 98 22.17 23.59 11.87
C GLY A 98 22.56 22.16 11.49
N SER A 99 23.76 21.75 11.88
CA SER A 99 24.18 20.34 11.85
C SER A 99 23.69 19.65 13.12
N VAL A 100 22.78 18.69 13.00
CA VAL A 100 22.26 17.89 14.11
C VAL A 100 23.02 16.57 14.17
N SER A 101 23.48 16.17 15.36
CA SER A 101 24.06 14.87 15.67
C SER A 101 23.30 14.19 16.81
N ILE A 102 22.80 12.98 16.58
CA ILE A 102 22.04 12.21 17.58
C ILE A 102 23.02 11.46 18.47
N ARG A 103 23.09 11.80 19.76
CA ARG A 103 24.11 11.26 20.68
C ARG A 103 24.06 9.74 20.81
N ALA A 104 22.86 9.17 20.91
CA ALA A 104 22.66 7.74 21.12
C ALA A 104 23.21 6.83 19.99
N CYS A 105 23.35 7.36 18.77
CA CYS A 105 23.74 6.56 17.60
C CYS A 105 24.80 7.21 16.70
N GLY A 106 25.28 8.41 17.04
CA GLY A 106 26.26 9.18 16.25
C GLY A 106 25.76 9.63 14.87
N THR A 107 24.47 9.46 14.55
CA THR A 107 23.94 9.81 13.23
C THR A 107 23.77 11.32 13.10
N SER A 108 24.35 11.89 12.03
CA SER A 108 24.26 13.33 11.75
C SER A 108 23.54 13.68 10.45
N PHE A 109 22.89 14.84 10.45
CA PHE A 109 22.18 15.44 9.31
C PHE A 109 22.10 16.98 9.43
N LYS A 110 21.83 17.66 8.32
CA LYS A 110 21.53 19.09 8.29
C LYS A 110 20.03 19.32 8.49
N LEU A 111 19.68 20.20 9.43
CA LEU A 111 18.32 20.67 9.65
C LEU A 111 18.22 22.13 9.22
N THR A 112 17.25 22.46 8.38
CA THR A 112 16.92 23.84 8.01
C THR A 112 15.51 24.15 8.48
N THR A 113 15.37 25.10 9.39
CA THR A 113 14.07 25.66 9.78
C THR A 113 13.79 26.87 8.92
N VAL A 114 12.60 26.97 8.31
CA VAL A 114 12.23 28.11 7.46
C VAL A 114 11.04 28.89 7.98
N TYR A 115 11.04 30.19 7.68
CA TYR A 115 9.87 31.06 7.76
C TYR A 115 9.83 31.92 6.49
N GLY A 116 9.00 31.52 5.52
CA GLY A 116 8.87 32.20 4.24
C GLY A 116 8.10 33.53 4.39
N PRO A 117 8.45 34.57 3.62
CA PRO A 117 7.85 35.89 3.75
C PRO A 117 6.41 35.92 3.26
N THR A 118 5.54 36.79 3.78
CA THR A 118 4.16 36.94 3.27
C THR A 118 4.09 37.83 2.03
N ASP A 119 5.06 38.72 1.85
CA ASP A 119 5.18 39.58 0.68
C ASP A 119 5.60 38.77 -0.55
N HIS A 120 4.90 38.99 -1.67
CA HIS A 120 5.19 38.33 -2.94
C HIS A 120 6.54 38.76 -3.52
N ALA A 121 6.98 40.00 -3.27
CA ALA A 121 8.25 40.52 -3.78
C ALA A 121 9.47 39.77 -3.17
N GLU A 122 9.33 39.28 -1.94
CA GLU A 122 10.41 38.61 -1.21
C GLU A 122 10.47 37.10 -1.45
N LYS A 123 9.44 36.50 -2.08
CA LYS A 123 9.37 35.05 -2.30
C LYS A 123 10.53 34.49 -3.12
N GLU A 124 10.99 35.23 -4.13
CA GLU A 124 12.09 34.79 -4.98
C GLU A 124 13.43 34.84 -4.24
N ALA A 125 13.64 35.83 -3.37
CA ALA A 125 14.79 35.91 -2.48
C ALA A 125 14.81 34.74 -1.48
N PHE A 126 13.65 34.44 -0.86
CA PHE A 126 13.49 33.28 0.01
C PHE A 126 13.85 31.96 -0.67
N LEU A 127 13.32 31.72 -1.88
CA LEU A 127 13.62 30.49 -2.62
C LEU A 127 15.10 30.41 -3.01
N SER A 128 15.72 31.54 -3.35
CA SER A 128 17.14 31.60 -3.68
C SER A 128 18.02 31.29 -2.46
N GLU A 129 17.67 31.82 -1.28
CA GLU A 129 18.34 31.50 -0.01
C GLU A 129 18.19 30.02 0.35
N ALA A 130 16.99 29.45 0.19
CA ALA A 130 16.75 28.03 0.43
C ALA A 130 17.53 27.11 -0.54
N ILE A 131 17.73 27.54 -1.80
CA ILE A 131 18.58 26.84 -2.77
C ILE A 131 20.06 26.94 -2.37
N ALA A 132 20.52 28.12 -1.94
CA ALA A 132 21.90 28.32 -1.48
C ALA A 132 22.23 27.51 -0.23
N ALA A 133 21.23 27.22 0.63
CA ALA A 133 21.38 26.38 1.80
C ALA A 133 21.51 24.87 1.48
N LYS A 134 21.38 24.45 0.21
CA LYS A 134 21.51 23.06 -0.20
C LYS A 134 22.90 22.53 0.18
N PRO A 135 23.00 21.47 1.00
CA PRO A 135 24.30 20.89 1.33
C PRO A 135 24.81 20.00 0.18
N SER A 136 26.05 19.50 0.31
CA SER A 136 26.63 18.53 -0.62
C SER A 136 25.68 17.35 -0.85
N ASP A 137 25.69 16.75 -2.05
CA ASP A 137 24.71 15.72 -2.43
C ASP A 137 24.73 14.47 -1.52
N ASP A 138 25.86 14.19 -0.85
CA ASP A 138 26.00 13.09 0.12
C ASP A 138 25.51 13.43 1.54
N SER A 139 25.28 14.71 1.84
CA SER A 139 24.81 15.16 3.15
C SER A 139 23.33 14.87 3.32
N LYS A 140 22.93 14.35 4.49
CA LYS A 140 21.52 14.15 4.84
C LYS A 140 20.89 15.49 5.16
N TRP A 141 19.74 15.80 4.58
CA TRP A 141 19.10 17.10 4.74
C TRP A 141 17.59 16.99 4.97
N LEU A 142 17.12 17.70 5.99
CA LEU A 142 15.72 17.93 6.32
C LEU A 142 15.48 19.44 6.38
N ILE A 143 14.47 19.92 5.67
CA ILE A 143 13.98 21.29 5.74
C ILE A 143 12.52 21.29 6.19
N ILE A 144 12.19 22.07 7.22
CA ILE A 144 10.86 22.10 7.84
C ILE A 144 10.48 23.52 8.24
N GLY A 145 9.20 23.86 8.20
CA GLY A 145 8.72 25.17 8.60
C GLY A 145 7.51 25.65 7.82
N ASP A 146 7.18 26.90 8.07
CA ASP A 146 6.17 27.65 7.34
C ASP A 146 6.81 28.26 6.08
N PHE A 147 6.46 27.75 4.89
CA PHE A 147 6.99 28.28 3.64
C PHE A 147 6.20 29.50 3.14
N ASN A 148 5.01 29.74 3.68
CA ASN A 148 4.02 30.68 3.15
C ASN A 148 3.78 30.53 1.63
N LEU A 149 3.99 29.34 1.05
CA LEU A 149 3.88 29.05 -0.39
C LEU A 149 2.97 27.84 -0.64
N ILE A 150 2.14 27.96 -1.67
CA ILE A 150 1.26 26.88 -2.13
C ILE A 150 2.06 25.94 -3.03
N TYR A 151 2.05 24.64 -2.72
CA TYR A 151 2.76 23.62 -3.50
C TYR A 151 1.88 23.05 -4.62
N GLN A 152 0.62 22.74 -4.32
CA GLN A 152 -0.38 22.19 -5.24
C GLN A 152 -1.73 22.91 -5.11
N ALA A 153 -2.55 22.88 -6.17
CA ALA A 153 -3.84 23.57 -6.17
C ALA A 153 -4.77 23.05 -5.05
N GLU A 154 -4.70 21.76 -4.74
CA GLU A 154 -5.47 21.10 -3.68
C GLU A 154 -5.10 21.55 -2.25
N ASP A 155 -3.98 22.26 -2.11
CA ASP A 155 -3.50 22.77 -0.82
C ASP A 155 -4.20 24.07 -0.40
N LYS A 156 -5.15 24.57 -1.20
CA LYS A 156 -6.04 25.67 -0.85
C LYS A 156 -7.50 25.28 -1.10
N ASN A 157 -8.41 25.73 -0.25
CA ASN A 157 -9.83 25.40 -0.39
C ASN A 157 -10.60 26.29 -1.39
N ASN A 158 -9.93 27.18 -2.12
CA ASN A 158 -10.53 28.06 -3.12
C ASN A 158 -9.59 28.26 -4.32
N ASN A 159 -10.10 28.91 -5.37
CA ASN A 159 -9.42 29.05 -6.66
C ASN A 159 -8.46 30.24 -6.75
N ASN A 160 -8.22 30.98 -5.66
CA ASN A 160 -7.27 32.09 -5.67
C ASN A 160 -5.84 31.56 -5.56
N LEU A 161 -5.27 31.18 -6.71
CA LEU A 161 -3.99 30.50 -6.83
C LEU A 161 -3.03 31.30 -7.71
N ASP A 162 -1.78 31.45 -7.27
CA ASP A 162 -0.69 31.96 -8.09
C ASP A 162 0.12 30.79 -8.66
N PHE A 163 -0.22 30.39 -9.90
CA PHE A 163 0.47 29.29 -10.59
C PHE A 163 1.95 29.58 -10.86
N ARG A 164 2.36 30.84 -10.99
CA ARG A 164 3.76 31.24 -11.23
C ARG A 164 4.59 30.95 -9.99
N LEU A 165 4.14 31.40 -8.82
CA LEU A 165 4.81 31.13 -7.54
C LEU A 165 4.82 29.64 -7.19
N MET A 166 3.71 28.93 -7.44
CA MET A 166 3.68 27.46 -7.29
C MET A 166 4.73 26.79 -8.19
N GLY A 167 4.90 27.25 -9.42
CA GLY A 167 5.92 26.76 -10.34
C GLY A 167 7.35 27.07 -9.91
N LEU A 168 7.60 28.27 -9.36
CA LEU A 168 8.89 28.66 -8.78
C LEU A 168 9.24 27.78 -7.57
N PHE A 169 8.29 27.58 -6.66
CA PHE A 169 8.50 26.75 -5.48
C PHE A 169 8.84 25.31 -5.85
N ARG A 170 8.10 24.72 -6.79
CA ARG A 170 8.39 23.36 -7.29
C ARG A 170 9.78 23.26 -7.93
N ARG A 171 10.20 24.26 -8.72
CA ARG A 171 11.55 24.29 -9.31
C ARG A 171 12.64 24.36 -8.25
N ALA A 172 12.46 25.18 -7.20
CA ALA A 172 13.41 25.24 -6.09
C ALA A 172 13.54 23.88 -5.39
N LEU A 173 12.42 23.21 -5.09
CA LEU A 173 12.44 21.86 -4.49
C LEU A 173 13.13 20.82 -5.39
N ILE A 174 12.90 20.87 -6.71
CA ILE A 174 13.56 20.00 -7.68
C ILE A 174 15.07 20.25 -7.72
N ASN A 175 15.51 21.51 -7.77
CA ASN A 175 16.94 21.88 -7.75
C ASN A 175 17.62 21.38 -6.47
N CYS A 176 16.91 21.48 -5.34
CA CYS A 176 17.35 20.98 -4.05
C CYS A 176 17.26 19.45 -3.89
N GLN A 177 16.70 18.74 -4.86
CA GLN A 177 16.42 17.29 -4.81
C GLN A 177 15.61 16.88 -3.56
N LEU A 178 14.69 17.76 -3.17
CA LEU A 178 13.85 17.60 -1.99
C LEU A 178 12.53 16.93 -2.34
N LYS A 179 12.10 16.05 -1.46
CA LYS A 179 10.82 15.35 -1.52
C LYS A 179 10.00 15.68 -0.29
N GLU A 180 8.71 15.92 -0.49
CA GLU A 180 7.77 16.22 0.59
C GLU A 180 7.56 15.01 1.52
N LEU A 181 7.61 15.27 2.82
CA LEU A 181 7.10 14.38 3.85
C LEU A 181 5.60 14.63 4.00
N LYS A 182 4.79 13.72 3.49
CA LYS A 182 3.33 13.88 3.47
C LYS A 182 2.74 13.94 4.87
N LEU A 183 1.95 14.98 5.12
CA LEU A 183 1.10 15.14 6.30
C LEU A 183 -0.03 14.08 6.31
N GLN A 184 -0.11 13.27 7.36
CA GLN A 184 -0.98 12.07 7.35
C GLN A 184 -2.42 12.28 7.81
N ASN A 185 -2.69 13.23 8.71
CA ASN A 185 -3.96 13.31 9.45
C ASN A 185 -4.74 14.62 9.23
N ARG A 186 -4.25 15.53 8.39
CA ARG A 186 -4.92 16.81 8.08
C ARG A 186 -4.61 17.28 6.66
N ARG A 187 -5.56 18.00 6.06
CA ARG A 187 -5.43 18.57 4.70
C ARG A 187 -4.79 19.95 4.68
N PHE A 188 -5.17 20.82 5.61
CA PHE A 188 -4.69 22.19 5.68
C PHE A 188 -3.99 22.39 7.02
N THR A 189 -3.00 23.26 7.05
CA THR A 189 -2.26 23.60 8.28
C THR A 189 -2.60 24.98 8.80
N TRP A 190 -3.15 25.85 7.94
CA TRP A 190 -3.53 27.22 8.25
C TRP A 190 -5.01 27.51 7.96
N SER A 191 -5.62 28.41 8.74
CA SER A 191 -6.97 28.95 8.58
C SER A 191 -7.00 30.45 8.85
N ASN A 192 -7.68 31.26 8.05
CA ASN A 192 -7.91 32.67 8.42
C ASN A 192 -8.97 32.89 9.52
N GLU A 193 -9.56 31.80 10.05
CA GLU A 193 -10.53 31.78 11.16
C GLU A 193 -11.79 32.65 10.97
N ARG A 194 -12.11 33.01 9.74
CA ARG A 194 -13.37 33.68 9.40
C ARG A 194 -14.52 32.67 9.39
N GLU A 195 -15.76 33.18 9.45
CA GLU A 195 -16.98 32.37 9.35
C GLU A 195 -16.98 31.46 8.10
N THR A 196 -16.51 31.99 6.97
CA THR A 196 -16.17 31.22 5.76
C THR A 196 -14.65 31.18 5.58
N PRO A 197 -13.97 30.18 6.16
CA PRO A 197 -12.53 30.26 6.30
C PRO A 197 -11.82 29.98 4.97
N THR A 198 -10.77 30.73 4.70
CA THR A 198 -9.74 30.33 3.74
C THR A 198 -8.80 29.36 4.45
N LEU A 199 -8.66 28.17 3.90
CA LEU A 199 -7.81 27.11 4.44
C LEU A 199 -6.66 26.85 3.48
N VAL A 200 -5.43 26.80 4.00
CA VAL A 200 -4.22 26.61 3.19
C VAL A 200 -3.24 25.66 3.89
N ARG A 201 -2.50 24.85 3.14
CA ARG A 201 -1.34 24.09 3.66
C ARG A 201 -0.04 24.86 3.38
N LEU A 202 0.48 25.50 4.41
CA LEU A 202 1.67 26.36 4.36
C LEU A 202 2.88 25.70 5.06
N ASP A 203 2.64 25.05 6.18
CA ASP A 203 3.63 24.35 7.01
C ASP A 203 3.95 22.98 6.41
N ARG A 204 5.23 22.71 6.15
CA ARG A 204 5.68 21.50 5.46
C ARG A 204 7.04 21.03 5.95
N ALA A 205 7.31 19.75 5.71
CA ALA A 205 8.64 19.18 5.82
C ALA A 205 9.04 18.55 4.48
N PHE A 206 10.27 18.79 4.04
CA PHE A 206 10.88 18.14 2.89
C PHE A 206 12.23 17.54 3.28
N CYS A 207 12.58 16.41 2.69
CA CYS A 207 13.87 15.77 2.93
C CYS A 207 14.50 15.33 1.62
N ASN A 208 15.83 15.26 1.60
CA ASN A 208 16.53 14.64 0.50
C ASN A 208 16.56 13.11 0.65
N ALA A 209 16.99 12.43 -0.41
CA ALA A 209 17.01 10.97 -0.41
C ALA A 209 17.95 10.38 0.66
N ALA A 210 19.08 11.04 0.97
CA ALA A 210 20.01 10.54 1.98
C ALA A 210 19.37 10.52 3.38
N TRP A 211 18.56 11.52 3.73
CA TRP A 211 17.82 11.57 4.98
C TRP A 211 16.69 10.52 5.05
N ASP A 212 15.86 10.36 3.99
CA ASP A 212 14.74 9.40 3.95
C ASP A 212 15.20 7.92 4.04
N LEU A 213 16.44 7.63 3.64
CA LEU A 213 17.05 6.29 3.77
C LEU A 213 17.50 6.00 5.20
N MET A 214 18.04 7.01 5.90
CA MET A 214 18.54 6.86 7.27
C MET A 214 17.38 6.74 8.26
N PHE A 215 16.38 7.61 8.15
CA PHE A 215 15.22 7.62 9.02
C PHE A 215 14.08 6.83 8.38
N GLU A 216 14.14 5.50 8.35
CA GLU A 216 13.14 4.70 7.60
C GLU A 216 11.70 4.81 8.13
N ASN A 217 11.54 5.07 9.43
CA ASN A 217 10.27 4.95 10.16
C ASN A 217 9.77 6.29 10.73
N HIS A 218 9.79 7.38 9.96
CA HIS A 218 9.23 8.66 10.41
C HIS A 218 7.79 8.88 9.89
N VAL A 219 7.01 9.68 10.61
CA VAL A 219 5.69 10.15 10.19
C VAL A 219 5.51 11.62 10.56
N LEU A 220 4.92 12.40 9.63
CA LEU A 220 4.55 13.79 9.86
C LEU A 220 3.05 13.91 10.16
N HIS A 221 2.73 14.55 11.28
CA HIS A 221 1.39 14.73 11.80
C HIS A 221 1.10 16.18 12.12
N ALA A 222 -0.14 16.62 11.93
CA ALA A 222 -0.64 17.88 12.47
C ALA A 222 -1.26 17.63 13.85
N LEU A 223 -0.94 18.49 14.81
CA LEU A 223 -1.53 18.51 16.15
C LEU A 223 -2.68 19.54 16.19
N SER A 224 -3.31 19.72 17.35
CA SER A 224 -4.39 20.71 17.50
C SER A 224 -3.86 22.11 17.25
N SER A 225 -4.62 22.93 16.50
CA SER A 225 -4.23 24.32 16.26
C SER A 225 -4.49 25.24 17.46
N SER A 226 -5.31 24.80 18.44
CA SER A 226 -5.65 25.43 19.74
C SER A 226 -5.60 26.97 19.83
N LEU A 227 -4.41 27.59 19.77
CA LEU A 227 -4.15 29.03 19.97
C LEU A 227 -3.54 29.77 18.76
N SER A 228 -3.30 29.07 17.66
CA SER A 228 -2.75 29.62 16.43
C SER A 228 -3.67 29.29 15.26
N ASP A 229 -3.69 30.15 14.26
CA ASP A 229 -4.27 29.84 12.97
C ASP A 229 -3.49 28.74 12.23
N HIS A 230 -2.27 28.45 12.67
CA HIS A 230 -1.46 27.31 12.25
C HIS A 230 -1.57 26.13 13.22
N CYS A 231 -1.58 24.90 12.69
CA CYS A 231 -1.41 23.71 13.51
C CYS A 231 0.08 23.35 13.68
N PRO A 232 0.52 22.96 14.89
CA PRO A 232 1.85 22.38 15.07
C PRO A 232 1.98 21.10 14.24
N LEU A 233 3.16 20.87 13.67
CA LEU A 233 3.54 19.62 13.04
C LEU A 233 4.48 18.83 13.95
N LEU A 234 4.25 17.53 14.07
CA LEU A 234 5.12 16.58 14.76
C LEU A 234 5.64 15.56 13.76
N LEU A 235 6.95 15.54 13.59
CA LEU A 235 7.70 14.51 12.88
C LEU A 235 8.28 13.54 13.91
N SER A 236 7.78 12.31 13.99
CA SER A 236 8.23 11.33 14.98
C SER A 236 8.38 9.93 14.41
N ASN A 237 9.09 9.08 15.14
CA ASN A 237 9.24 7.67 14.78
C ASN A 237 7.94 6.87 15.01
N GLN A 238 7.70 5.88 14.15
CA GLN A 238 6.61 4.92 14.34
C GLN A 238 6.92 3.99 15.51
N SER A 239 6.41 4.30 16.70
CA SER A 239 6.37 3.37 17.83
C SER A 239 5.20 2.38 17.67
N GLY A 240 5.52 1.09 17.65
CA GLY A 240 4.56 -0.01 17.52
C GLY A 240 5.21 -1.34 17.85
N PRO A 241 4.43 -2.41 18.08
CA PRO A 241 4.99 -3.70 18.45
C PRO A 241 5.94 -4.19 17.35
N ARG A 242 7.05 -4.82 17.75
CA ARG A 242 8.03 -5.35 16.80
C ARG A 242 7.36 -6.43 15.95
N LYS A 243 7.53 -6.30 14.62
CA LYS A 243 7.00 -7.30 13.67
C LYS A 243 7.74 -8.61 13.86
N PRO A 244 7.04 -9.75 13.97
CA PRO A 244 7.71 -11.04 13.96
C PRO A 244 8.42 -11.24 12.61
N PRO A 245 9.62 -11.85 12.58
CA PRO A 245 10.29 -12.18 11.33
C PRO A 245 9.48 -13.25 10.59
N VAL A 246 8.83 -12.87 9.50
CA VAL A 246 8.06 -13.78 8.64
C VAL A 246 8.94 -14.25 7.49
N PHE A 247 8.91 -15.55 7.18
CA PHE A 247 9.53 -16.08 5.98
C PHE A 247 8.89 -15.44 4.74
N ARG A 248 9.71 -15.11 3.75
CA ARG A 248 9.26 -14.65 2.43
C ARG A 248 10.19 -15.23 1.40
N PHE A 249 9.61 -15.93 0.44
CA PHE A 249 10.32 -16.46 -0.70
C PHE A 249 10.87 -15.31 -1.55
N GLU A 250 12.18 -15.33 -1.81
CA GLU A 250 12.81 -14.36 -2.72
C GLU A 250 12.90 -14.97 -4.11
N SER A 251 12.26 -14.37 -5.12
CA SER A 251 12.10 -15.03 -6.42
C SER A 251 13.42 -15.32 -7.13
N PHE A 252 14.47 -14.54 -6.85
CA PHE A 252 15.81 -14.76 -7.38
C PHE A 252 16.49 -16.03 -6.85
N TRP A 253 16.03 -16.63 -5.73
CA TRP A 253 16.56 -17.91 -5.25
C TRP A 253 16.47 -19.00 -6.31
N THR A 254 15.44 -18.97 -7.15
CA THR A 254 15.24 -19.90 -8.28
C THR A 254 16.41 -19.93 -9.27
N LYS A 255 17.22 -18.86 -9.32
CA LYS A 255 18.38 -18.72 -10.22
C LYS A 255 19.71 -19.05 -9.52
N MET A 256 19.69 -19.34 -8.22
CA MET A 256 20.91 -19.57 -7.45
C MET A 256 21.31 -21.06 -7.44
N PRO A 257 22.62 -21.37 -7.56
CA PRO A 257 23.11 -22.73 -7.35
C PRO A 257 22.77 -23.24 -5.94
N GLY A 258 22.41 -24.51 -5.80
CA GLY A 258 22.03 -25.10 -4.51
C GLY A 258 20.56 -24.93 -4.14
N PHE A 259 19.80 -24.08 -4.83
CA PHE A 259 18.40 -23.82 -4.51
C PHE A 259 17.53 -25.07 -4.66
N LYS A 260 17.59 -25.74 -5.82
CA LYS A 260 16.77 -26.92 -6.09
C LYS A 260 17.14 -28.08 -5.17
N GLU A 261 18.41 -28.22 -4.83
CA GLU A 261 18.96 -29.23 -3.94
C GLU A 261 18.40 -29.06 -2.52
N VAL A 262 18.39 -27.83 -2.00
CA VAL A 262 17.80 -27.52 -0.68
C VAL A 262 16.30 -27.79 -0.67
N VAL A 263 15.58 -27.41 -1.74
CA VAL A 263 14.15 -27.70 -1.86
C VAL A 263 13.93 -29.21 -1.91
N GLN A 264 14.65 -29.94 -2.74
CA GLN A 264 14.52 -31.39 -2.87
C GLN A 264 14.79 -32.09 -1.53
N GLN A 265 15.88 -31.73 -0.85
CA GLN A 265 16.24 -32.31 0.45
C GLN A 265 15.16 -32.06 1.50
N ALA A 266 14.65 -30.82 1.60
CA ALA A 266 13.62 -30.48 2.57
C ALA A 266 12.25 -31.10 2.22
N TRP A 267 11.93 -31.21 0.93
CA TRP A 267 10.65 -31.74 0.44
C TRP A 267 10.57 -33.26 0.54
N SER A 268 11.69 -33.95 0.32
CA SER A 268 11.81 -35.41 0.46
C SER A 268 11.90 -35.90 1.91
N ALA A 269 11.99 -35.00 2.88
CA ALA A 269 11.99 -35.38 4.29
C ALA A 269 10.67 -36.11 4.65
N PRO A 270 10.73 -37.22 5.40
CA PRO A 270 9.53 -37.96 5.77
C PRO A 270 8.58 -37.10 6.61
N SER A 271 7.29 -37.21 6.34
CA SER A 271 6.24 -36.58 7.14
C SER A 271 5.62 -37.63 8.06
N SER A 272 5.37 -37.27 9.33
CA SER A 272 4.60 -38.10 10.26
C SER A 272 3.09 -38.09 9.97
N HIS A 273 2.65 -37.29 9.00
CA HIS A 273 1.25 -37.18 8.62
C HIS A 273 0.91 -38.11 7.46
N SER A 274 -0.28 -38.71 7.48
CA SER A 274 -0.84 -39.49 6.38
C SER A 274 -1.85 -38.70 5.53
N GLN A 275 -2.44 -37.65 6.10
CA GLN A 275 -3.47 -36.85 5.43
C GLN A 275 -2.85 -35.86 4.44
N PRO A 276 -3.29 -35.83 3.15
CA PRO A 276 -2.65 -35.03 2.10
C PRO A 276 -2.43 -33.55 2.44
N VAL A 277 -3.44 -32.90 3.03
CA VAL A 277 -3.37 -31.49 3.43
C VAL A 277 -2.32 -31.25 4.53
N HIS A 278 -2.17 -32.17 5.47
CA HIS A 278 -1.16 -32.07 6.52
C HIS A 278 0.24 -32.32 5.96
N VAL A 279 0.40 -33.29 5.04
CA VAL A 279 1.67 -33.59 4.38
C VAL A 279 2.17 -32.37 3.62
N ILE A 280 1.34 -31.76 2.75
CA ILE A 280 1.78 -30.59 1.97
C ILE A 280 2.10 -29.39 2.87
N ASN A 281 1.31 -29.14 3.92
CA ASN A 281 1.56 -28.07 4.88
C ASN A 281 2.88 -28.28 5.64
N HIS A 282 3.14 -29.52 6.06
CA HIS A 282 4.40 -29.89 6.71
C HIS A 282 5.59 -29.69 5.76
N LYS A 283 5.51 -30.19 4.53
CA LYS A 283 6.57 -30.06 3.52
C LYS A 283 6.83 -28.60 3.14
N LEU A 284 5.80 -27.77 3.00
CA LEU A 284 5.94 -26.33 2.80
C LEU A 284 6.69 -25.66 3.96
N LYS A 285 6.31 -25.95 5.21
CA LYS A 285 6.98 -25.41 6.41
C LYS A 285 8.43 -25.88 6.53
N ALA A 286 8.70 -27.17 6.30
CA ALA A 286 10.04 -27.73 6.30
C ALA A 286 10.92 -27.06 5.23
N THR A 287 10.37 -26.86 4.03
CA THR A 287 11.04 -26.17 2.91
C THR A 287 11.31 -24.71 3.23
N ALA A 288 10.34 -23.99 3.81
CA ALA A 288 10.54 -22.62 4.27
C ALA A 288 11.67 -22.53 5.30
N HIS A 289 11.73 -23.48 6.24
CA HIS A 289 12.81 -23.56 7.23
C HIS A 289 14.17 -23.84 6.57
N GLY A 290 14.24 -24.83 5.67
CA GLY A 290 15.45 -25.17 4.92
C GLY A 290 15.98 -24.00 4.10
N LEU A 291 15.11 -23.32 3.35
CA LEU A 291 15.46 -22.12 2.58
C LEU A 291 15.89 -20.96 3.47
N LYS A 292 15.27 -20.79 4.64
CA LYS A 292 15.69 -19.77 5.62
C LYS A 292 17.08 -20.05 6.19
N SER A 293 17.39 -21.31 6.47
CA SER A 293 18.72 -21.73 6.95
C SER A 293 19.78 -21.55 5.84
N TRP A 294 19.49 -22.04 4.64
CA TRP A 294 20.36 -21.91 3.47
C TRP A 294 20.64 -20.45 3.11
N SER A 295 19.60 -19.61 3.03
CA SER A 295 19.78 -18.17 2.79
C SER A 295 20.57 -17.50 3.93
N LYS A 296 20.36 -17.87 5.19
CA LYS A 296 21.19 -17.35 6.28
C LYS A 296 22.67 -17.72 6.08
N GLY A 297 22.98 -18.94 5.66
CA GLY A 297 24.36 -19.36 5.37
C GLY A 297 25.00 -18.65 4.17
N LEU A 298 24.20 -18.29 3.16
CA LEU A 298 24.67 -17.52 2.01
C LEU A 298 24.96 -16.04 2.35
N PHE A 299 24.23 -15.48 3.31
CA PHE A 299 24.15 -14.03 3.51
C PHE A 299 24.49 -13.57 4.94
N SER A 300 24.97 -14.45 5.83
CA SER A 300 25.22 -14.11 7.24
C SER A 300 26.20 -12.95 7.42
N ASP A 301 27.03 -12.67 6.40
CA ASP A 301 27.96 -11.54 6.35
C ASP A 301 28.03 -10.88 4.96
N GLY A 302 26.93 -10.85 4.21
CA GLY A 302 26.94 -10.36 2.81
C GLY A 302 27.55 -8.96 2.63
N ASN A 303 27.33 -8.04 3.57
CA ASN A 303 27.94 -6.71 3.55
C ASN A 303 29.42 -6.73 3.94
N LEU A 304 29.81 -7.51 4.94
CA LEU A 304 31.21 -7.63 5.35
C LEU A 304 32.05 -8.31 4.25
N GLN A 305 31.53 -9.38 3.64
CA GLN A 305 32.15 -10.04 2.50
C GLN A 305 32.27 -9.13 1.28
N LEU A 306 31.26 -8.27 1.03
CA LEU A 306 31.32 -7.26 -0.03
C LEU A 306 32.44 -6.25 0.24
N LEU A 307 32.52 -5.73 1.46
CA LEU A 307 33.56 -4.77 1.86
C LEU A 307 34.95 -5.38 1.78
N MET A 308 35.13 -6.61 2.27
CA MET A 308 36.40 -7.35 2.16
C MET A 308 36.79 -7.60 0.69
N ALA A 309 35.83 -8.00 -0.15
CA ALA A 309 36.09 -8.23 -1.57
C ALA A 309 36.51 -6.93 -2.29
N LEU A 310 35.87 -5.80 -1.97
CA LEU A 310 36.23 -4.49 -2.52
C LEU A 310 37.61 -4.04 -2.05
N ASP A 311 37.96 -4.26 -0.78
CA ASP A 311 39.28 -3.93 -0.24
C ASP A 311 40.38 -4.77 -0.89
N VAL A 312 40.21 -6.10 -1.01
CA VAL A 312 41.20 -6.94 -1.71
C VAL A 312 41.33 -6.55 -3.19
N ILE A 313 40.23 -6.21 -3.87
CA ILE A 313 40.30 -5.69 -5.24
C ILE A 313 41.11 -4.39 -5.28
N LEU A 314 40.88 -3.46 -4.35
CA LEU A 314 41.60 -2.19 -4.26
C LEU A 314 43.10 -2.42 -4.03
N GLN A 315 43.48 -3.30 -3.12
CA GLN A 315 44.90 -3.64 -2.88
C GLN A 315 45.56 -4.24 -4.14
N LEU A 316 44.86 -5.11 -4.87
CA LEU A 316 45.35 -5.66 -6.14
C LEU A 316 45.40 -4.61 -7.26
N ASP A 317 44.48 -3.64 -7.27
CA ASP A 317 44.49 -2.51 -8.20
C ASP A 317 45.71 -1.61 -7.93
N ILE A 318 45.99 -1.27 -6.67
CA ILE A 318 47.19 -0.52 -6.25
C ILE A 318 48.48 -1.28 -6.59
N ALA A 319 48.54 -2.58 -6.32
CA ALA A 319 49.70 -3.39 -6.65
C ALA A 319 49.97 -3.43 -8.17
N GLN A 320 48.92 -3.38 -9.00
CA GLN A 320 49.04 -3.35 -10.46
C GLN A 320 49.69 -2.06 -10.99
N GLU A 321 49.62 -0.95 -10.24
CA GLU A 321 50.26 0.32 -10.63
C GLU A 321 51.78 0.27 -10.53
N SER A 322 52.32 -0.58 -9.65
CA SER A 322 53.76 -0.68 -9.37
C SER A 322 54.42 -1.96 -9.91
N ARG A 323 53.65 -3.03 -10.17
CA ARG A 323 54.16 -4.29 -10.74
C ARG A 323 53.09 -5.05 -11.53
N ALA A 324 53.52 -6.00 -12.35
CA ALA A 324 52.59 -6.96 -12.94
C ALA A 324 51.99 -7.88 -11.86
N LEU A 325 50.69 -8.18 -11.99
CA LEU A 325 50.00 -9.15 -11.14
C LEU A 325 50.30 -10.59 -11.57
N SER A 326 50.48 -11.48 -10.59
CA SER A 326 50.63 -12.93 -10.84
C SER A 326 49.38 -13.51 -11.50
N GLN A 327 49.47 -14.75 -11.99
CA GLN A 327 48.31 -15.42 -12.60
C GLN A 327 47.20 -15.66 -11.55
N GLU A 328 47.58 -16.01 -10.34
CA GLU A 328 46.71 -16.25 -9.18
C GLU A 328 46.04 -14.96 -8.72
N GLU A 329 46.78 -13.85 -8.65
CA GLU A 329 46.25 -12.54 -8.29
C GLU A 329 45.24 -12.03 -9.33
N ARG A 330 45.54 -12.21 -10.63
CA ARG A 330 44.60 -11.90 -11.71
C ARG A 330 43.33 -12.75 -11.62
N TRP A 331 43.47 -14.04 -11.35
CA TRP A 331 42.35 -14.95 -11.16
C TRP A 331 41.49 -14.57 -9.95
N LEU A 332 42.12 -14.29 -8.80
CA LEU A 332 41.44 -13.87 -7.57
C LEU A 332 40.67 -12.56 -7.79
N ARG A 333 41.32 -11.55 -8.37
CA ARG A 333 40.70 -10.26 -8.71
C ARG A 333 39.50 -10.42 -9.65
N ALA A 334 39.63 -11.25 -10.69
CA ALA A 334 38.53 -11.52 -11.62
C ALA A 334 37.34 -12.18 -10.92
N ASN A 335 37.58 -13.17 -10.05
CA ASN A 335 36.55 -13.84 -9.27
C ASN A 335 35.88 -12.91 -8.25
N LEU A 336 36.65 -12.09 -7.53
CA LEU A 336 36.10 -11.11 -6.60
C LEU A 336 35.26 -10.06 -7.33
N LYS A 337 35.71 -9.54 -8.49
CA LYS A 337 34.90 -8.62 -9.31
C LYS A 337 33.60 -9.27 -9.79
N CYS A 338 33.62 -10.56 -10.13
CA CYS A 338 32.41 -11.32 -10.47
C CYS A 338 31.47 -11.46 -9.25
N ARG A 339 32.01 -11.79 -8.07
CA ARG A 339 31.25 -11.93 -6.82
C ARG A 339 30.61 -10.62 -6.36
N VAL A 340 31.33 -9.49 -6.46
CA VAL A 340 30.81 -8.14 -6.18
C VAL A 340 29.63 -7.81 -7.10
N LYS A 341 29.76 -8.07 -8.41
CA LYS A 341 28.64 -7.89 -9.37
C LYS A 341 27.44 -8.76 -8.99
N GLY A 342 27.68 -10.02 -8.61
CA GLY A 342 26.64 -10.94 -8.14
C GLY A 342 25.89 -10.39 -6.92
N LEU A 343 26.62 -10.00 -5.87
CA LEU A 343 26.03 -9.43 -4.64
C LEU A 343 25.19 -8.17 -4.92
N ALA A 344 25.66 -7.28 -5.78
CA ALA A 344 24.93 -6.07 -6.17
C ALA A 344 23.62 -6.37 -6.92
N VAL A 345 23.62 -7.38 -7.79
CA VAL A 345 22.40 -7.85 -8.47
C VAL A 345 21.40 -8.43 -7.46
N LEU A 346 21.87 -9.26 -6.53
CA LEU A 346 21.02 -9.87 -5.50
C LEU A 346 20.34 -8.82 -4.61
N GLU A 347 21.11 -7.82 -4.11
CA GLU A 347 20.54 -6.74 -3.30
C GLU A 347 19.49 -5.94 -4.08
N ARG A 348 19.74 -5.69 -5.37
CA ARG A 348 18.79 -5.00 -6.24
C ARG A 348 17.52 -5.80 -6.45
N SER A 349 17.60 -7.11 -6.69
CA SER A 349 16.43 -7.99 -6.82
C SER A 349 15.60 -8.02 -5.53
N ARG A 350 16.24 -8.08 -4.35
CA ARG A 350 15.55 -7.97 -3.05
C ARG A 350 14.77 -6.67 -2.91
N LYS A 351 15.42 -5.53 -3.15
CA LYS A 351 14.79 -4.21 -3.01
C LYS A 351 13.70 -3.99 -4.05
N ARG A 352 13.88 -4.49 -5.29
CA ARG A 352 12.84 -4.48 -6.34
C ARG A 352 11.61 -5.27 -5.92
N GLN A 353 11.76 -6.51 -5.46
CA GLN A 353 10.66 -7.34 -4.98
C GLN A 353 9.94 -6.66 -3.80
N ALA A 354 10.69 -6.13 -2.83
CA ALA A 354 10.12 -5.40 -1.69
C ALA A 354 9.36 -4.12 -2.11
N SER A 355 9.83 -3.43 -3.16
CA SER A 355 9.18 -2.23 -3.70
C SER A 355 7.85 -2.52 -4.38
N GLY A 356 7.63 -3.78 -4.81
CA GLY A 356 6.49 -4.28 -5.57
C GLY A 356 6.25 -3.59 -6.92
N ILE A 357 7.31 -3.07 -7.55
CA ILE A 357 7.27 -2.54 -8.91
C ILE A 357 7.50 -3.69 -9.90
N CYS A 358 6.58 -3.87 -10.85
CA CYS A 358 6.65 -4.94 -11.85
C CYS A 358 7.06 -4.45 -13.26
N TYR A 359 7.00 -3.14 -13.54
CA TYR A 359 7.23 -2.59 -14.89
C TYR A 359 8.68 -2.17 -15.20
N LEU A 360 9.52 -1.98 -14.18
CA LEU A 360 10.97 -1.75 -14.36
C LEU A 360 11.68 -3.10 -14.43
N ARG A 361 12.53 -3.32 -15.44
CA ARG A 361 13.36 -4.52 -15.57
C ARG A 361 14.54 -4.46 -14.58
N GLU A 362 15.13 -5.63 -14.31
CA GLU A 362 16.37 -5.72 -13.52
C GLU A 362 17.50 -4.98 -14.24
N GLY A 363 17.91 -3.82 -13.71
CA GLY A 363 18.97 -2.98 -14.30
C GLY A 363 18.57 -1.52 -14.50
N ASP A 364 17.27 -1.24 -14.64
CA ASP A 364 16.76 0.09 -15.02
C ASP A 364 16.83 1.13 -13.88
N ALA A 365 17.01 0.68 -12.63
CA ALA A 365 17.06 1.56 -11.47
C ALA A 365 18.02 1.05 -10.38
N ASN A 366 18.60 1.99 -9.64
CA ASN A 366 19.49 1.69 -8.51
C ASN A 366 18.72 1.25 -7.25
N THR A 367 19.44 0.67 -6.28
CA THR A 367 18.87 0.19 -5.00
C THR A 367 18.24 1.32 -4.19
N LYS A 368 18.79 2.54 -4.27
CA LYS A 368 18.28 3.77 -3.63
C LYS A 368 16.84 4.08 -4.03
N PHE A 369 16.53 4.04 -5.32
CA PHE A 369 15.17 4.25 -5.84
C PHE A 369 14.17 3.26 -5.24
N PHE A 370 14.49 1.97 -5.26
CA PHE A 370 13.63 0.93 -4.71
C PHE A 370 13.43 1.10 -3.18
N HIS A 371 14.48 1.51 -2.47
CA HIS A 371 14.41 1.76 -1.03
C HIS A 371 13.47 2.90 -0.66
N LEU A 372 13.59 4.04 -1.36
CA LEU A 372 12.69 5.20 -1.17
C LEU A 372 11.23 4.82 -1.45
N ARG A 373 10.99 3.97 -2.45
CA ARG A 373 9.66 3.47 -2.76
C ARG A 373 9.11 2.58 -1.64
N VAL A 374 9.93 1.68 -1.09
CA VAL A 374 9.55 0.82 0.05
C VAL A 374 9.17 1.69 1.25
N ASN A 375 9.99 2.68 1.61
CA ASN A 375 9.73 3.57 2.74
C ASN A 375 8.43 4.38 2.53
N ALA A 376 8.23 4.93 1.34
CA ALA A 376 6.99 5.63 1.00
C ALA A 376 5.74 4.73 1.12
N ARG A 377 5.83 3.47 0.64
CA ARG A 377 4.72 2.49 0.78
C ARG A 377 4.47 2.11 2.24
N LYS A 378 5.52 1.90 3.04
CA LYS A 378 5.41 1.63 4.48
C LYS A 378 4.64 2.76 5.18
N ARG A 379 5.00 4.03 4.92
CA ARG A 379 4.33 5.20 5.51
C ARG A 379 2.89 5.31 5.08
N LYS A 380 2.61 5.24 3.77
CA LYS A 380 1.24 5.32 3.23
C LYS A 380 0.33 4.23 3.80
N ASN A 381 0.85 3.03 4.03
CA ASN A 381 0.05 1.89 4.51
C ASN A 381 -0.03 1.82 6.04
N HIS A 382 0.65 2.71 6.78
CA HIS A 382 0.63 2.69 8.23
C HIS A 382 -0.67 3.29 8.77
N THR A 383 -1.42 2.52 9.56
CA THR A 383 -2.64 2.99 10.23
C THR A 383 -2.29 3.58 11.59
N LEU A 384 -2.36 4.91 11.67
CA LEU A 384 -2.06 5.67 12.88
C LEU A 384 -3.21 5.64 13.88
N ARG A 385 -4.39 6.06 13.43
CA ARG A 385 -5.62 6.10 14.22
C ARG A 385 -6.78 5.58 13.37
N LEU A 386 -7.82 5.10 14.04
CA LEU A 386 -9.09 4.76 13.40
C LEU A 386 -10.23 5.52 14.08
N LYS A 387 -11.04 6.19 13.27
CA LYS A 387 -12.26 6.85 13.74
C LYS A 387 -13.34 5.79 13.98
N HIS A 388 -13.99 5.88 15.14
CA HIS A 388 -15.18 5.11 15.48
C HIS A 388 -16.24 6.04 16.09
N ASN A 389 -17.44 5.51 16.36
CA ASN A 389 -18.61 6.33 16.71
C ASN A 389 -18.42 7.21 17.95
N THR A 390 -17.60 6.77 18.91
CA THR A 390 -17.34 7.45 20.19
C THR A 390 -15.99 8.17 20.25
N GLY A 391 -15.22 8.21 19.15
CA GLY A 391 -13.92 8.92 19.12
C GLY A 391 -12.87 8.25 18.24
N TRP A 392 -11.65 8.13 18.76
CA TRP A 392 -10.47 7.64 18.03
C TRP A 392 -9.82 6.47 18.75
N ALA A 393 -9.54 5.39 18.02
CA ALA A 393 -8.64 4.34 18.47
C ALA A 393 -7.22 4.67 18.04
N VAL A 394 -6.31 4.78 19.00
CA VAL A 394 -4.91 5.18 18.78
C VAL A 394 -3.96 4.02 19.09
N THR A 395 -4.25 3.25 20.15
CA THR A 395 -3.45 2.08 20.54
C THR A 395 -3.57 0.96 19.51
N HIS A 396 -2.57 0.07 19.46
CA HIS A 396 -2.60 -1.07 18.56
C HIS A 396 -3.81 -1.97 18.83
N ASP A 397 -4.08 -2.27 20.09
CA ASP A 397 -5.10 -3.23 20.50
C ASP A 397 -6.51 -2.71 20.25
N ASP A 398 -6.78 -1.42 20.52
CA ASP A 398 -8.08 -0.81 20.20
C ASP A 398 -8.34 -0.83 18.69
N LYS A 399 -7.31 -0.50 17.90
CA LYS A 399 -7.39 -0.56 16.43
C LYS A 399 -7.63 -2.00 15.97
N ALA A 400 -6.93 -2.98 16.55
CA ALA A 400 -7.08 -4.39 16.20
C ALA A 400 -8.47 -4.92 16.56
N GLY A 401 -9.02 -4.53 17.72
CA GLY A 401 -10.38 -4.84 18.15
C GLY A 401 -11.43 -4.31 17.18
N LEU A 402 -11.39 -3.01 16.87
CA LEU A 402 -12.31 -2.38 15.92
C LEU A 402 -12.27 -3.01 14.53
N ILE A 403 -11.06 -3.32 14.04
CA ILE A 403 -10.87 -4.00 12.76
C ILE A 403 -11.51 -5.38 12.80
N PHE A 404 -11.21 -6.17 13.84
CA PHE A 404 -11.78 -7.51 14.00
C PHE A 404 -13.30 -7.45 14.00
N ASP A 405 -13.90 -6.60 14.82
CA ASP A 405 -15.35 -6.51 14.93
C ASP A 405 -16.01 -6.08 13.61
N HIS A 406 -15.35 -5.20 12.85
CA HIS A 406 -15.83 -4.79 11.54
C HIS A 406 -15.84 -5.94 10.52
N PHE A 407 -14.72 -6.67 10.40
CA PHE A 407 -14.59 -7.74 9.42
C PHE A 407 -15.35 -8.99 9.83
N SER A 408 -15.41 -9.33 11.12
CA SER A 408 -16.21 -10.44 11.64
C SER A 408 -17.70 -10.23 11.37
N ARG A 409 -18.20 -8.99 11.49
CA ARG A 409 -19.59 -8.67 11.10
C ARG A 409 -19.80 -8.70 9.59
N ALA A 410 -18.81 -8.30 8.80
CA ALA A 410 -18.95 -8.24 7.34
C ALA A 410 -18.88 -9.62 6.68
N LEU A 411 -17.93 -10.45 7.10
CA LEU A 411 -17.61 -11.77 6.52
C LEU A 411 -18.25 -12.93 7.28
N GLY A 412 -18.76 -12.71 8.49
CA GLY A 412 -19.38 -13.74 9.30
C GLY A 412 -20.68 -14.27 8.71
N ARG A 413 -21.22 -15.33 9.34
CA ARG A 413 -22.48 -15.93 8.94
C ARG A 413 -23.63 -14.95 9.14
N ARG A 414 -24.44 -14.74 8.10
CA ARG A 414 -25.63 -13.91 8.17
C ARG A 414 -26.85 -14.71 8.62
N LEU A 415 -27.83 -14.01 9.16
CA LEU A 415 -29.14 -14.59 9.42
C LEU A 415 -29.78 -15.03 8.09
N PRO A 416 -30.53 -16.14 8.07
CA PRO A 416 -31.29 -16.56 6.90
C PRO A 416 -32.23 -15.43 6.45
N CYS A 417 -32.29 -15.18 5.15
CA CYS A 417 -33.27 -14.24 4.60
C CYS A 417 -34.60 -14.96 4.42
N THR A 418 -35.69 -14.31 4.82
CA THR A 418 -37.06 -14.82 4.65
C THR A 418 -37.69 -14.45 3.30
N LEU A 419 -37.02 -13.58 2.53
CA LEU A 419 -37.42 -13.13 1.20
C LEU A 419 -36.46 -13.72 0.16
N ASP A 420 -37.01 -14.28 -0.91
CA ASP A 420 -36.26 -14.81 -2.04
C ASP A 420 -36.93 -14.43 -3.37
N PHE A 421 -36.22 -14.65 -4.49
CA PHE A 421 -36.78 -14.44 -5.81
C PHE A 421 -37.86 -15.48 -6.12
N ASN A 422 -38.86 -15.07 -6.90
CA ASN A 422 -39.67 -16.03 -7.64
C ASN A 422 -38.84 -16.54 -8.83
N TRP A 423 -38.06 -17.58 -8.57
CA TRP A 423 -37.13 -18.16 -9.55
C TRP A 423 -37.84 -18.75 -10.77
N ASP A 424 -39.00 -19.35 -10.57
CA ASP A 424 -39.81 -19.90 -11.66
C ASP A 424 -40.29 -18.76 -12.56
N ALA A 425 -40.65 -17.63 -11.96
CA ALA A 425 -40.94 -16.43 -12.73
C ALA A 425 -39.73 -16.00 -13.54
N LEU A 426 -38.50 -16.01 -13.01
CA LEU A 426 -37.29 -15.55 -13.73
C LEU A 426 -36.95 -16.34 -15.00
N ASN A 427 -37.42 -17.59 -15.13
CA ASN A 427 -37.23 -18.46 -16.30
C ASN A 427 -35.75 -18.50 -16.79
N LEU A 428 -34.85 -18.84 -15.87
CA LEU A 428 -33.42 -18.93 -16.16
C LEU A 428 -33.15 -20.06 -17.18
N THR A 429 -32.24 -19.80 -18.12
CA THR A 429 -31.81 -20.78 -19.10
C THR A 429 -30.79 -21.73 -18.47
N THR A 430 -31.03 -23.02 -18.58
CA THR A 430 -30.05 -24.04 -18.21
C THR A 430 -28.97 -24.16 -19.29
N HIS A 431 -27.71 -24.23 -18.88
CA HIS A 431 -26.57 -24.33 -19.79
C HIS A 431 -25.89 -25.71 -19.70
N PRO A 432 -25.32 -26.23 -20.80
CA PRO A 432 -24.54 -27.47 -20.78
C PRO A 432 -23.16 -27.22 -20.13
N LEU A 433 -23.05 -27.58 -18.86
CA LEU A 433 -21.89 -27.26 -17.99
C LEU A 433 -21.31 -28.49 -17.30
N GLU A 434 -21.62 -29.70 -17.77
CA GLU A 434 -21.21 -30.97 -17.16
C GLU A 434 -19.67 -31.11 -17.09
N ASP A 435 -18.97 -30.53 -18.07
CA ASP A 435 -17.51 -30.51 -18.17
C ASP A 435 -16.83 -29.78 -16.99
N LEU A 436 -17.52 -28.82 -16.35
CA LEU A 436 -17.02 -28.15 -15.16
C LEU A 436 -16.77 -29.13 -14.00
N GLY A 437 -17.55 -30.20 -13.92
CA GLY A 437 -17.50 -31.19 -12.83
C GLY A 437 -16.44 -32.29 -13.00
N LEU A 438 -15.66 -32.30 -14.07
CA LEU A 438 -14.64 -33.34 -14.30
C LEU A 438 -13.49 -33.26 -13.28
N PRO A 439 -12.75 -34.35 -13.00
CA PRO A 439 -11.51 -34.27 -12.23
C PRO A 439 -10.48 -33.32 -12.89
N PHE A 440 -9.59 -32.71 -12.11
CA PHE A 440 -8.50 -31.88 -12.65
C PHE A 440 -7.36 -32.76 -13.16
N SER A 441 -6.82 -32.44 -14.34
CA SER A 441 -5.62 -33.11 -14.86
C SER A 441 -4.34 -32.41 -14.37
N GLU A 442 -3.21 -33.12 -14.38
CA GLU A 442 -1.90 -32.53 -14.05
C GLU A 442 -1.57 -31.33 -14.96
N ASP A 443 -1.79 -31.48 -16.26
CA ASP A 443 -1.54 -30.43 -17.27
C ASP A 443 -2.40 -29.19 -17.00
N GLU A 444 -3.68 -29.38 -16.67
CA GLU A 444 -4.59 -28.28 -16.37
C GLU A 444 -4.11 -27.48 -15.16
N ILE A 445 -3.64 -28.17 -14.11
CA ILE A 445 -3.10 -27.53 -12.92
C ILE A 445 -1.78 -26.80 -13.25
N LYS A 446 -0.93 -27.40 -14.06
CA LYS A 446 0.32 -26.77 -14.50
C LYS A 446 0.06 -25.50 -15.29
N GLU A 447 -0.87 -25.53 -16.23
CA GLU A 447 -1.30 -24.35 -16.98
C GLU A 447 -1.88 -23.26 -16.07
N ALA A 448 -2.66 -23.63 -15.06
CA ALA A 448 -3.19 -22.69 -14.08
C ALA A 448 -2.07 -21.95 -13.31
N ILE A 449 -1.00 -22.66 -12.96
CA ILE A 449 0.19 -22.09 -12.32
C ILE A 449 0.95 -21.18 -13.29
N ASP A 450 1.09 -21.59 -14.55
CA ASP A 450 1.82 -20.85 -15.60
C ASP A 450 1.07 -19.62 -16.14
N ASP A 451 -0.23 -19.52 -15.90
CA ASP A 451 -1.03 -18.33 -16.21
C ASP A 451 -1.04 -17.30 -15.06
N MET A 452 -0.64 -17.68 -13.84
CA MET A 452 -0.62 -16.78 -12.68
C MET A 452 0.68 -15.98 -12.52
N PRO A 453 0.65 -14.66 -12.37
CA PRO A 453 1.87 -13.85 -12.30
C PRO A 453 2.81 -14.25 -11.15
N ALA A 454 4.08 -14.51 -11.48
CA ALA A 454 5.10 -15.06 -10.59
C ALA A 454 5.51 -14.10 -9.45
N ASP A 455 5.65 -12.81 -9.75
CA ASP A 455 6.20 -11.78 -8.84
C ASP A 455 5.13 -11.06 -7.99
N LYS A 456 3.96 -11.66 -7.79
CA LYS A 456 2.93 -11.10 -6.90
C LYS A 456 3.26 -11.34 -5.42
N ALA A 457 2.54 -10.63 -4.56
CA ALA A 457 2.68 -10.72 -3.11
C ALA A 457 2.60 -12.18 -2.62
N PRO A 458 3.44 -12.56 -1.65
CA PRO A 458 3.46 -13.91 -1.12
C PRO A 458 2.18 -14.23 -0.35
N ASP A 459 1.94 -15.52 -0.20
CA ASP A 459 0.84 -16.06 0.57
C ASP A 459 1.11 -15.97 2.10
N PRO A 460 0.20 -16.44 2.96
CA PRO A 460 0.40 -16.38 4.41
C PRO A 460 1.65 -17.09 4.92
N ASP A 461 2.10 -18.14 4.23
CA ASP A 461 3.31 -18.89 4.57
C ASP A 461 4.57 -18.31 3.94
N GLY A 462 4.45 -17.28 3.11
CA GLY A 462 5.58 -16.59 2.49
C GLY A 462 5.96 -17.10 1.10
N PHE A 463 5.26 -18.09 0.54
CA PHE A 463 5.52 -18.62 -0.80
C PHE A 463 4.85 -17.77 -1.89
N THR A 464 5.39 -17.86 -3.11
CA THR A 464 4.87 -17.17 -4.31
C THR A 464 4.67 -18.17 -5.42
N ILE A 465 3.93 -17.79 -6.48
CA ILE A 465 3.77 -18.63 -7.68
C ILE A 465 5.13 -18.96 -8.33
N ALA A 466 6.13 -18.09 -8.19
CA ALA A 466 7.49 -18.35 -8.69
C ALA A 466 8.09 -19.65 -8.13
N PHE A 467 7.85 -19.96 -6.85
CA PHE A 467 8.28 -21.21 -6.23
C PHE A 467 7.62 -22.43 -6.91
N PHE A 468 6.29 -22.40 -7.04
CA PHE A 468 5.53 -23.51 -7.61
C PHE A 468 5.88 -23.78 -9.08
N ARG A 469 6.18 -22.72 -9.85
CA ARG A 469 6.68 -22.86 -11.23
C ARG A 469 8.07 -23.48 -11.27
N SER A 470 8.99 -22.98 -10.45
CA SER A 470 10.40 -23.38 -10.49
C SER A 470 10.64 -24.78 -9.93
N CYS A 471 9.79 -25.22 -9.00
CA CYS A 471 9.94 -26.48 -8.27
C CYS A 471 8.85 -27.49 -8.63
N TRP A 472 8.13 -27.30 -9.75
CA TRP A 472 7.04 -28.17 -10.18
C TRP A 472 7.42 -29.65 -10.13
N ASP A 473 8.55 -30.01 -10.74
CA ASP A 473 9.03 -31.39 -10.82
C ASP A 473 9.28 -32.04 -9.45
N ILE A 474 9.47 -31.24 -8.40
CA ILE A 474 9.72 -31.69 -7.04
C ILE A 474 8.40 -31.85 -6.26
N ILE A 475 7.46 -30.92 -6.46
CA ILE A 475 6.28 -30.77 -5.59
C ILE A 475 5.00 -31.34 -6.19
N LYS A 476 4.99 -31.66 -7.50
CA LYS A 476 3.78 -31.95 -8.26
C LYS A 476 2.97 -33.11 -7.68
N ASP A 477 3.62 -34.18 -7.23
CA ASP A 477 2.93 -35.39 -6.76
C ASP A 477 2.13 -35.12 -5.48
N ASP A 478 2.73 -34.43 -4.51
CA ASP A 478 2.05 -34.02 -3.27
C ASP A 478 0.93 -33.01 -3.57
N LEU A 479 1.16 -32.06 -4.48
CA LEU A 479 0.16 -31.07 -4.86
C LEU A 479 -1.04 -31.72 -5.56
N MET A 480 -0.79 -32.62 -6.50
CA MET A 480 -1.84 -33.37 -7.20
C MET A 480 -2.60 -34.29 -6.24
N THR A 481 -1.93 -34.88 -5.25
CA THR A 481 -2.61 -35.67 -4.21
C THR A 481 -3.62 -34.82 -3.43
N VAL A 482 -3.26 -33.59 -3.05
CA VAL A 482 -4.20 -32.66 -2.39
C VAL A 482 -5.34 -32.23 -3.31
N ILE A 483 -5.05 -31.92 -4.58
CA ILE A 483 -6.05 -31.49 -5.56
C ILE A 483 -7.03 -32.61 -5.90
N ASN A 484 -6.54 -33.85 -6.02
CA ASN A 484 -7.39 -35.02 -6.27
C ASN A 484 -8.28 -35.31 -5.06
N ALA A 485 -7.73 -35.31 -3.84
CA ALA A 485 -8.54 -35.44 -2.62
C ALA A 485 -9.60 -34.34 -2.49
N PHE A 486 -9.26 -33.10 -2.87
CA PHE A 486 -10.23 -32.00 -2.96
C PHE A 486 -11.30 -32.26 -4.02
N SER A 487 -10.90 -32.70 -5.22
CA SER A 487 -11.78 -33.04 -6.36
C SER A 487 -12.75 -34.18 -6.05
N GLU A 488 -12.35 -35.11 -5.20
CA GLU A 488 -13.13 -36.24 -4.70
C GLU A 488 -14.00 -35.87 -3.48
N LEU A 489 -14.00 -34.60 -3.06
CA LEU A 489 -14.71 -34.10 -1.88
C LEU A 489 -14.20 -34.70 -0.55
N SER A 490 -13.04 -35.35 -0.58
CA SER A 490 -12.31 -35.86 0.59
C SER A 490 -11.40 -34.78 1.20
N ALA A 491 -11.92 -33.56 1.33
CA ALA A 491 -11.15 -32.37 1.69
C ALA A 491 -11.06 -32.15 3.22
N SER A 492 -10.82 -33.21 3.99
CA SER A 492 -10.63 -33.11 5.44
C SER A 492 -9.47 -32.17 5.78
N ASN A 493 -9.67 -31.32 6.78
CA ASN A 493 -8.67 -30.35 7.27
C ASN A 493 -8.21 -29.29 6.26
N PHE A 494 -8.93 -29.09 5.15
CA PHE A 494 -8.58 -28.09 4.13
C PHE A 494 -8.47 -26.67 4.67
N HIS A 495 -9.14 -26.35 5.79
CA HIS A 495 -9.05 -25.08 6.51
C HIS A 495 -7.61 -24.70 6.91
N ILE A 496 -6.72 -25.68 7.11
CA ILE A 496 -5.30 -25.47 7.46
C ILE A 496 -4.56 -24.70 6.37
N ILE A 497 -4.88 -24.98 5.10
CA ILE A 497 -4.24 -24.37 3.92
C ILE A 497 -5.18 -23.41 3.19
N ASN A 498 -6.36 -23.11 3.75
CA ASN A 498 -7.35 -22.21 3.15
C ASN A 498 -7.53 -20.90 3.92
N THR A 499 -6.46 -20.46 4.59
CA THR A 499 -6.39 -19.16 5.25
C THR A 499 -5.95 -18.03 4.31
N ALA A 500 -6.23 -16.78 4.68
CA ALA A 500 -5.75 -15.60 3.96
C ALA A 500 -5.33 -14.46 4.90
N ASN A 501 -4.31 -13.71 4.50
CA ASN A 501 -3.92 -12.46 5.17
C ASN A 501 -4.59 -11.27 4.47
N VAL A 502 -5.49 -10.57 5.16
CA VAL A 502 -6.16 -9.38 4.64
C VAL A 502 -5.29 -8.16 4.89
N VAL A 503 -4.70 -7.62 3.83
CA VAL A 503 -3.96 -6.36 3.84
C VAL A 503 -4.90 -5.22 3.51
N ARG A 504 -4.82 -4.13 4.28
CA ARG A 504 -5.65 -2.93 4.11
C ARG A 504 -4.90 -1.89 3.27
N LEU A 505 -5.43 -1.59 2.08
CA LEU A 505 -4.88 -0.54 1.22
C LEU A 505 -5.74 0.72 1.30
N PRO A 506 -5.18 1.89 1.64
CA PRO A 506 -5.96 3.12 1.72
C PRO A 506 -6.53 3.52 0.35
N LYS A 507 -7.85 3.78 0.29
CA LYS A 507 -8.56 4.25 -0.91
C LYS A 507 -8.21 5.70 -1.26
N LYS A 508 -7.89 6.49 -0.24
CA LYS A 508 -7.56 7.91 -0.31
C LYS A 508 -6.44 8.24 0.67
N ASP A 509 -5.73 9.34 0.42
CA ASP A 509 -4.77 9.88 1.38
C ASP A 509 -5.52 10.36 2.64
N GLY A 510 -4.92 10.16 3.83
CA GLY A 510 -5.58 10.47 5.11
C GLY A 510 -6.77 9.56 5.44
N ALA A 511 -6.68 8.27 5.13
CA ALA A 511 -7.71 7.29 5.47
C ALA A 511 -7.85 7.13 7.00
N GLU A 512 -9.04 7.44 7.53
CA GLU A 512 -9.31 7.50 8.98
C GLU A 512 -10.37 6.50 9.42
N SER A 513 -11.30 6.12 8.54
CA SER A 513 -12.30 5.09 8.81
C SER A 513 -11.87 3.74 8.25
N ILE A 514 -12.32 2.63 8.85
CA ILE A 514 -12.09 1.27 8.32
C ILE A 514 -12.63 1.15 6.87
N SER A 515 -13.74 1.83 6.57
CA SER A 515 -14.35 1.84 5.23
C SER A 515 -13.50 2.56 4.17
N ASP A 516 -12.54 3.39 4.59
CA ASP A 516 -11.59 4.07 3.71
C ASP A 516 -10.47 3.14 3.23
N PHE A 517 -10.42 1.89 3.70
CA PHE A 517 -9.46 0.89 3.26
C PHE A 517 -10.12 -0.14 2.34
N ARG A 518 -9.36 -0.62 1.35
CA ARG A 518 -9.70 -1.80 0.56
C ARG A 518 -9.10 -3.04 1.23
N PRO A 519 -9.90 -4.07 1.54
CA PRO A 519 -9.35 -5.34 1.99
C PRO A 519 -8.82 -6.13 0.78
N ILE A 520 -7.54 -6.50 0.80
CA ILE A 520 -6.97 -7.40 -0.20
C ILE A 520 -6.57 -8.69 0.50
N SER A 521 -7.17 -9.81 0.10
CA SER A 521 -6.88 -11.13 0.65
C SER A 521 -5.66 -11.73 -0.05
N LEU A 522 -4.58 -11.92 0.71
CA LEU A 522 -3.43 -12.73 0.31
C LEU A 522 -3.71 -14.18 0.69
N ILE A 523 -4.27 -14.94 -0.26
CA ILE A 523 -4.72 -16.32 -0.08
C ILE A 523 -3.53 -17.28 -0.23
N HIS A 524 -3.53 -18.38 0.53
CA HIS A 524 -2.60 -19.50 0.30
C HIS A 524 -2.54 -19.93 -1.16
N VAL A 525 -1.35 -20.31 -1.62
CA VAL A 525 -1.15 -20.63 -3.03
C VAL A 525 -1.98 -21.84 -3.49
N VAL A 526 -2.11 -22.89 -2.67
CA VAL A 526 -2.83 -24.11 -3.07
C VAL A 526 -4.32 -23.86 -3.40
N PRO A 527 -5.16 -23.31 -2.50
CA PRO A 527 -6.55 -22.99 -2.84
C PRO A 527 -6.64 -21.95 -3.97
N LYS A 528 -5.65 -21.07 -4.13
CA LYS A 528 -5.58 -20.11 -5.23
C LYS A 528 -5.31 -20.80 -6.59
N ILE A 529 -4.48 -21.84 -6.62
CA ILE A 529 -4.28 -22.69 -7.81
C ILE A 529 -5.60 -23.38 -8.18
N ILE A 530 -6.28 -23.99 -7.19
CA ILE A 530 -7.57 -24.64 -7.40
C ILE A 530 -8.61 -23.64 -7.95
N ALA A 531 -8.75 -22.48 -7.31
CA ALA A 531 -9.67 -21.44 -7.77
C ALA A 531 -9.30 -20.91 -9.17
N LYS A 532 -8.01 -20.85 -9.51
CA LYS A 532 -7.55 -20.49 -10.86
C LYS A 532 -7.92 -21.54 -11.90
N ALA A 533 -7.72 -22.83 -11.60
CA ALA A 533 -8.13 -23.92 -12.48
C ALA A 533 -9.65 -23.88 -12.72
N MET A 534 -10.43 -23.71 -11.64
CA MET A 534 -11.87 -23.52 -11.75
C MET A 534 -12.25 -22.28 -12.61
N ALA A 535 -11.58 -21.14 -12.40
CA ALA A 535 -11.82 -19.94 -13.20
C ALA A 535 -11.47 -20.15 -14.69
N ARG A 536 -10.44 -20.95 -15.01
CA ARG A 536 -10.08 -21.30 -16.39
C ARG A 536 -11.17 -22.12 -17.07
N ARG A 537 -11.79 -23.07 -16.37
CA ARG A 537 -12.94 -23.83 -16.89
C ARG A 537 -14.18 -22.97 -17.11
N LEU A 538 -14.45 -22.06 -16.17
CA LEU A 538 -15.66 -21.22 -16.21
C LEU A 538 -15.55 -20.09 -17.25
N SER A 539 -14.37 -19.48 -17.40
CA SER A 539 -14.18 -18.28 -18.21
C SER A 539 -14.70 -18.39 -19.67
N PRO A 540 -14.47 -19.49 -20.41
CA PRO A 540 -15.01 -19.68 -21.76
C PRO A 540 -16.55 -19.70 -21.82
N LYS A 541 -17.22 -20.17 -20.76
CA LYS A 541 -18.68 -20.32 -20.69
C LYS A 541 -19.40 -19.03 -20.28
N MET A 542 -18.66 -18.04 -19.76
CA MET A 542 -19.24 -16.79 -19.24
C MET A 542 -20.07 -16.04 -20.27
N ASN A 543 -19.71 -16.10 -21.55
CA ASN A 543 -20.45 -15.37 -22.58
C ASN A 543 -21.89 -15.86 -22.78
N ASP A 544 -22.14 -17.13 -22.47
CA ASP A 544 -23.44 -17.76 -22.62
C ASP A 544 -24.27 -17.61 -21.35
N ILE A 545 -23.61 -17.66 -20.18
CA ILE A 545 -24.27 -17.63 -18.86
C ILE A 545 -24.77 -16.23 -18.51
N VAL A 546 -23.97 -15.18 -18.75
CA VAL A 546 -24.31 -13.81 -18.32
C VAL A 546 -24.70 -12.90 -19.50
N SER A 547 -25.63 -12.00 -19.23
CA SER A 547 -26.14 -11.05 -20.23
C SER A 547 -25.02 -10.25 -20.88
N ARG A 548 -25.16 -9.93 -22.19
CA ARG A 548 -24.18 -9.10 -22.92
C ARG A 548 -24.04 -7.67 -22.35
N SER A 549 -24.98 -7.23 -21.52
CA SER A 549 -24.88 -5.95 -20.81
C SER A 549 -23.76 -5.93 -19.76
N GLN A 550 -23.37 -7.11 -19.24
CA GLN A 550 -22.24 -7.25 -18.34
C GLN A 550 -20.94 -7.29 -19.16
N SER A 551 -20.05 -6.34 -18.93
CA SER A 551 -18.78 -6.23 -19.66
C SER A 551 -17.55 -6.48 -18.80
N ALA A 552 -17.69 -6.47 -17.47
CA ALA A 552 -16.56 -6.64 -16.56
C ALA A 552 -16.07 -8.09 -16.56
N PHE A 553 -14.75 -8.27 -16.43
CA PHE A 553 -14.05 -9.56 -16.25
C PHE A 553 -14.34 -10.71 -17.24
N ILE A 554 -15.13 -10.47 -18.29
CA ILE A 554 -15.45 -11.45 -19.32
C ILE A 554 -14.48 -11.30 -20.49
N LYS A 555 -13.80 -12.40 -20.83
CA LYS A 555 -12.89 -12.44 -21.97
C LYS A 555 -13.66 -12.05 -23.24
N SER A 556 -13.07 -11.18 -24.07
CA SER A 556 -13.63 -10.56 -25.28
C SER A 556 -14.59 -9.37 -25.11
N ARG A 557 -15.00 -8.99 -23.89
CA ARG A 557 -15.83 -7.80 -23.64
C ARG A 557 -14.99 -6.63 -23.13
N THR A 558 -15.36 -5.40 -23.48
CA THR A 558 -14.63 -4.21 -23.03
C THR A 558 -15.54 -3.22 -22.29
N ILE A 559 -15.00 -2.57 -21.27
CA ILE A 559 -15.73 -1.50 -20.56
C ILE A 559 -15.95 -0.25 -21.44
N HIS A 560 -15.13 -0.09 -22.49
CA HIS A 560 -15.25 1.02 -23.42
C HIS A 560 -16.57 0.95 -24.20
N ASP A 561 -17.09 -0.24 -24.46
CA ASP A 561 -18.37 -0.43 -25.13
C ASP A 561 -19.53 0.19 -24.31
N ASN A 562 -19.55 -0.07 -23.00
CA ASN A 562 -20.53 0.52 -22.09
C ASN A 562 -20.41 2.05 -22.01
N PHE A 563 -19.18 2.58 -21.97
CA PHE A 563 -18.96 4.01 -21.98
C PHE A 563 -19.44 4.68 -23.27
N LEU A 564 -19.10 4.09 -24.42
CA LEU A 564 -19.52 4.59 -25.74
C LEU A 564 -21.04 4.55 -25.88
N TYR A 565 -21.68 3.49 -25.40
CA TYR A 565 -23.14 3.39 -25.38
C TYR A 565 -23.79 4.57 -24.63
N VAL A 566 -23.35 4.83 -23.39
CA VAL A 566 -23.90 5.94 -22.58
C VAL A 566 -23.59 7.29 -23.22
N ARG A 567 -22.35 7.49 -23.70
CA ARG A 567 -21.89 8.74 -24.32
C ARG A 567 -22.64 9.08 -25.61
N ASN A 568 -23.05 8.09 -26.39
CA ASN A 568 -23.81 8.29 -27.63
C ASN A 568 -25.32 8.46 -27.35
N THR A 569 -25.83 7.74 -26.34
CA THR A 569 -27.27 7.72 -26.05
C THR A 569 -27.74 8.97 -25.32
N ALA A 570 -26.99 9.45 -24.32
CA ALA A 570 -27.43 10.59 -23.51
C ALA A 570 -27.63 11.90 -24.31
N PRO A 571 -26.69 12.34 -25.19
CA PRO A 571 -26.91 13.53 -26.01
C PRO A 571 -28.04 13.37 -27.02
N ARG A 572 -28.31 12.14 -27.50
CA ARG A 572 -29.42 11.86 -28.41
C ARG A 572 -30.76 12.05 -27.71
N LEU A 573 -30.96 11.46 -26.53
CA LEU A 573 -32.19 11.64 -25.74
C LEU A 573 -32.43 13.12 -25.42
N HIS A 574 -31.36 13.84 -25.08
CA HIS A 574 -31.42 15.27 -24.82
C HIS A 574 -31.89 16.06 -26.06
N ARG A 575 -31.31 15.80 -27.24
CA ARG A 575 -31.73 16.42 -28.51
C ARG A 575 -33.18 16.11 -28.88
N CYS A 576 -33.61 14.87 -28.66
CA CYS A 576 -34.98 14.41 -28.93
C CYS A 576 -35.99 14.87 -27.87
N LYS A 577 -35.57 15.59 -26.82
CA LYS A 577 -36.40 16.01 -25.68
C LYS A 577 -37.17 14.84 -25.05
N THR A 578 -36.62 13.63 -25.11
CA THR A 578 -37.23 12.45 -24.51
C THR A 578 -36.99 12.48 -23.00
N PRO A 579 -38.04 12.54 -22.16
CA PRO A 579 -37.87 12.44 -20.72
C PRO A 579 -37.18 11.12 -20.38
N SER A 580 -36.06 11.16 -19.65
CA SER A 580 -35.24 9.98 -19.38
C SER A 580 -34.56 10.11 -18.02
N LEU A 581 -34.44 8.98 -17.33
CA LEU A 581 -33.77 8.88 -16.03
C LEU A 581 -32.54 7.98 -16.16
N LEU A 582 -31.38 8.46 -15.70
CA LEU A 582 -30.18 7.65 -15.54
C LEU A 582 -30.03 7.26 -14.07
N ILE A 583 -30.16 5.96 -13.77
CA ILE A 583 -30.02 5.44 -12.41
C ILE A 583 -28.60 4.88 -12.25
N LYS A 584 -27.83 5.47 -11.33
CA LYS A 584 -26.48 5.00 -10.97
C LYS A 584 -26.54 4.29 -9.62
N LEU A 585 -26.39 2.97 -9.64
CA LEU A 585 -26.42 2.13 -8.44
C LEU A 585 -25.01 1.72 -8.05
N ASP A 586 -24.67 1.90 -6.77
CA ASP A 586 -23.40 1.46 -6.18
C ASP A 586 -23.67 0.39 -5.12
N ILE A 587 -23.08 -0.79 -5.29
CA ILE A 587 -23.29 -1.93 -4.41
C ILE A 587 -22.26 -1.87 -3.29
N ALA A 588 -22.72 -1.51 -2.10
CA ALA A 588 -21.87 -1.44 -0.92
C ALA A 588 -21.25 -2.82 -0.62
N LYS A 589 -19.91 -2.89 -0.63
CA LYS A 589 -19.13 -4.10 -0.29
C LYS A 589 -19.52 -5.33 -1.13
N ALA A 590 -19.76 -5.13 -2.43
CA ALA A 590 -20.26 -6.10 -3.38
C ALA A 590 -19.72 -7.55 -3.22
N PHE A 591 -18.41 -7.75 -3.07
CA PHE A 591 -17.83 -9.08 -2.85
C PHE A 591 -18.09 -9.63 -1.44
N ASP A 592 -17.99 -8.82 -0.40
CA ASP A 592 -18.07 -9.26 1.00
C ASP A 592 -19.49 -9.66 1.41
N THR A 593 -20.52 -9.28 0.64
CA THR A 593 -21.92 -9.40 1.06
C THR A 593 -22.72 -10.50 0.36
N VAL A 594 -22.16 -11.16 -0.66
CA VAL A 594 -22.88 -12.22 -1.40
C VAL A 594 -23.18 -13.38 -0.47
N ARG A 595 -24.46 -13.76 -0.34
CA ARG A 595 -24.83 -14.93 0.45
C ARG A 595 -24.55 -16.20 -0.33
N TRP A 596 -23.97 -17.20 0.33
CA TRP A 596 -23.61 -18.47 -0.34
C TRP A 596 -24.82 -19.34 -0.65
N ASP A 597 -25.86 -19.33 0.19
CA ASP A 597 -27.10 -20.06 -0.08
C ASP A 597 -27.78 -19.57 -1.37
N TYR A 598 -27.91 -18.25 -1.53
CA TYR A 598 -28.36 -17.61 -2.78
C TYR A 598 -27.51 -18.03 -3.98
N MET A 599 -26.18 -18.00 -3.84
CA MET A 599 -25.28 -18.34 -4.93
C MET A 599 -25.43 -19.81 -5.35
N LEU A 600 -25.58 -20.72 -4.39
CA LEU A 600 -25.72 -22.15 -4.66
C LEU A 600 -27.04 -22.46 -5.38
N ASP A 601 -28.16 -21.85 -4.97
CA ASP A 601 -29.46 -22.02 -5.65
C ASP A 601 -29.41 -21.46 -7.09
N LEU A 602 -28.80 -20.28 -7.28
CA LEU A 602 -28.62 -19.70 -8.60
C LEU A 602 -27.79 -20.61 -9.54
N LEU A 603 -26.67 -21.16 -9.05
CA LEU A 603 -25.83 -22.07 -9.83
C LEU A 603 -26.58 -23.35 -10.21
N GLN A 604 -27.36 -23.91 -9.28
CA GLN A 604 -28.17 -25.10 -9.55
C GLN A 604 -29.16 -24.83 -10.69
N ARG A 605 -29.84 -23.68 -10.68
CA ARG A 605 -30.81 -23.29 -11.71
C ARG A 605 -30.18 -23.00 -13.07
N LEU A 606 -28.94 -22.55 -13.11
CA LEU A 606 -28.17 -22.34 -14.35
C LEU A 606 -27.62 -23.64 -14.95
N GLY A 607 -27.79 -24.79 -14.30
CA GLY A 607 -27.35 -26.09 -14.79
C GLY A 607 -25.93 -26.48 -14.36
N PHE A 608 -25.37 -25.85 -13.32
CA PHE A 608 -24.04 -26.26 -12.84
C PHE A 608 -24.09 -27.67 -12.22
N PRO A 609 -23.11 -28.54 -12.55
CA PRO A 609 -23.14 -29.94 -12.15
C PRO A 609 -22.89 -30.11 -10.66
N GLN A 610 -23.33 -31.25 -10.11
CA GLN A 610 -23.41 -31.36 -8.65
C GLN A 610 -22.06 -31.21 -7.93
N ARG A 611 -21.06 -31.79 -8.57
CA ARG A 611 -19.69 -31.76 -8.11
C ARG A 611 -19.14 -30.34 -8.03
N TRP A 612 -19.49 -29.45 -8.96
CA TRP A 612 -18.97 -28.09 -8.98
C TRP A 612 -19.39 -27.28 -7.75
N TRP A 613 -20.67 -27.35 -7.36
CA TRP A 613 -21.13 -26.64 -6.16
C TRP A 613 -20.54 -27.22 -4.89
N ALA A 614 -20.31 -28.53 -4.83
CA ALA A 614 -19.62 -29.14 -3.70
C ALA A 614 -18.18 -28.61 -3.57
N LEU A 615 -17.42 -28.50 -4.67
CA LEU A 615 -16.06 -27.91 -4.66
C LEU A 615 -16.07 -26.44 -4.20
N LEU A 616 -17.01 -25.63 -4.72
CA LEU A 616 -17.19 -24.24 -4.27
C LEU A 616 -17.53 -24.15 -2.78
N THR A 617 -18.43 -25.01 -2.32
CA THR A 617 -18.84 -25.07 -0.91
C THR A 617 -17.64 -25.38 -0.02
N THR A 618 -16.79 -26.34 -0.40
CA THR A 618 -15.56 -26.65 0.34
C THR A 618 -14.61 -25.44 0.37
N LEU A 619 -14.40 -24.74 -0.75
CA LEU A 619 -13.54 -23.56 -0.81
C LEU A 619 -14.04 -22.42 0.08
N PHE A 620 -15.35 -22.23 0.18
CA PHE A 620 -15.96 -21.15 0.96
C PHE A 620 -16.01 -21.48 2.45
N THR A 621 -16.55 -22.63 2.81
CA THR A 621 -16.85 -22.99 4.21
C THR A 621 -15.59 -23.26 5.04
N THR A 622 -14.49 -23.66 4.40
CA THR A 622 -13.20 -23.87 5.08
C THR A 622 -12.31 -22.63 5.10
N ALA A 623 -12.74 -21.52 4.48
CA ALA A 623 -11.93 -20.31 4.41
C ALA A 623 -11.93 -19.53 5.73
N SER A 624 -10.76 -19.03 6.09
CA SER A 624 -10.58 -18.08 7.19
C SER A 624 -9.64 -16.94 6.78
N SER A 625 -9.72 -15.80 7.47
CA SER A 625 -8.84 -14.67 7.23
C SER A 625 -8.34 -14.02 8.52
N ARG A 626 -7.10 -13.50 8.49
CA ARG A 626 -6.53 -12.61 9.52
C ARG A 626 -6.27 -11.23 8.93
N VAL A 627 -6.72 -10.19 9.61
CA VAL A 627 -6.51 -8.82 9.13
C VAL A 627 -5.19 -8.27 9.67
N PHE A 628 -4.35 -7.73 8.79
CA PHE A 628 -3.06 -7.16 9.17
C PHE A 628 -3.23 -5.70 9.65
N LEU A 629 -2.69 -5.42 10.84
CA LEU A 629 -2.53 -4.07 11.38
C LEU A 629 -1.04 -3.77 11.50
N ASN A 630 -0.55 -2.82 10.69
CA ASN A 630 0.83 -2.35 10.70
C ASN A 630 1.90 -3.47 10.59
N GLY A 631 1.55 -4.61 9.98
CA GLY A 631 2.43 -5.76 9.79
C GLY A 631 2.29 -6.87 10.82
N ILE A 632 1.33 -6.77 11.74
CA ILE A 632 1.00 -7.79 12.73
C ILE A 632 -0.34 -8.43 12.35
N PRO A 633 -0.43 -9.77 12.26
CA PRO A 633 -1.68 -10.46 12.02
C PRO A 633 -2.61 -10.34 13.23
N GLY A 634 -3.88 -10.02 12.99
CA GLY A 634 -4.93 -10.09 14.01
C GLY A 634 -5.46 -11.51 14.24
N ARG A 635 -6.62 -11.59 14.93
CA ARG A 635 -7.36 -12.83 15.19
C ARG A 635 -7.95 -13.43 13.91
N ASP A 636 -8.15 -14.75 13.90
CA ASP A 636 -8.81 -15.48 12.81
C ASP A 636 -10.29 -15.14 12.72
N ILE A 637 -10.77 -14.92 11.49
CA ILE A 637 -12.16 -14.66 11.14
C ILE A 637 -12.62 -15.80 10.22
N LEU A 638 -13.59 -16.58 10.67
CA LEU A 638 -14.23 -17.60 9.85
C LEU A 638 -15.22 -16.95 8.89
N HIS A 639 -15.21 -17.40 7.64
CA HIS A 639 -16.11 -16.87 6.63
C HIS A 639 -17.47 -17.55 6.70
N GLY A 640 -18.54 -16.79 6.51
CA GLY A 640 -19.91 -17.27 6.37
C GLY A 640 -20.69 -16.60 5.25
N CYS A 641 -20.09 -15.62 4.56
CA CYS A 641 -20.59 -15.05 3.32
C CYS A 641 -19.46 -14.37 2.52
N GLY A 642 -19.79 -13.93 1.32
CA GLY A 642 -18.94 -13.17 0.44
C GLY A 642 -17.88 -13.97 -0.30
N PHE A 643 -17.12 -13.27 -1.14
CA PHE A 643 -16.03 -13.81 -1.94
C PHE A 643 -14.72 -13.09 -1.59
N ARG A 644 -13.60 -13.83 -1.55
CA ARG A 644 -12.30 -13.25 -1.20
C ARG A 644 -11.80 -12.31 -2.30
N GLN A 645 -11.47 -11.07 -1.94
CA GLN A 645 -10.95 -10.09 -2.88
C GLN A 645 -9.49 -10.40 -3.21
N GLY A 646 -9.21 -10.73 -4.47
CA GLY A 646 -7.88 -11.18 -4.94
C GLY A 646 -7.82 -12.65 -5.34
N ASP A 647 -8.90 -13.39 -5.12
CA ASP A 647 -9.12 -14.73 -5.67
C ASP A 647 -9.47 -14.64 -7.17
N PRO A 648 -8.86 -15.45 -8.05
CA PRO A 648 -9.14 -15.43 -9.48
C PRO A 648 -10.57 -15.84 -9.86
N LEU A 649 -11.27 -16.59 -9.00
CA LEU A 649 -12.63 -17.08 -9.29
C LEU A 649 -13.71 -16.08 -8.87
N SER A 650 -13.47 -15.30 -7.81
CA SER A 650 -14.44 -14.35 -7.23
C SER A 650 -15.09 -13.39 -8.23
N PRO A 651 -14.37 -12.77 -9.19
CA PRO A 651 -15.00 -11.85 -10.15
C PRO A 651 -16.06 -12.53 -11.02
N LEU A 652 -15.77 -13.73 -11.54
CA LEU A 652 -16.70 -14.48 -12.39
C LEU A 652 -17.96 -14.88 -11.63
N LEU A 653 -17.79 -15.34 -10.37
CA LEU A 653 -18.94 -15.68 -9.53
C LEU A 653 -19.78 -14.46 -9.16
N PHE A 654 -19.16 -13.30 -8.99
CA PHE A 654 -19.89 -12.07 -8.75
C PHE A 654 -20.69 -11.64 -9.98
N ASP A 655 -20.13 -11.75 -11.18
CA ASP A 655 -20.85 -11.44 -12.42
C ASP A 655 -22.09 -12.34 -12.60
N ILE A 656 -21.97 -13.63 -12.24
CA ILE A 656 -23.12 -14.55 -12.20
C ILE A 656 -24.11 -14.11 -11.11
N ALA A 657 -23.63 -13.79 -9.90
CA ALA A 657 -24.48 -13.42 -8.77
C ALA A 657 -25.34 -12.17 -9.03
N ILE A 658 -24.87 -11.24 -9.86
CA ILE A 658 -25.61 -10.00 -10.18
C ILE A 658 -26.50 -10.12 -11.42
N ASP A 659 -26.32 -11.15 -12.27
CA ASP A 659 -27.10 -11.31 -13.52
C ASP A 659 -28.62 -11.40 -13.32
N PRO A 660 -29.18 -12.03 -12.26
CA PRO A 660 -30.63 -12.04 -12.04
C PRO A 660 -31.27 -10.65 -11.99
N LEU A 661 -30.52 -9.61 -11.58
CA LEU A 661 -31.00 -8.23 -11.62
C LEU A 661 -31.27 -7.76 -13.06
N GLN A 662 -30.41 -8.15 -14.01
CA GLN A 662 -30.62 -7.85 -15.43
C GLN A 662 -31.87 -8.56 -15.96
N ARG A 663 -32.10 -9.82 -15.55
CA ARG A 663 -33.29 -10.60 -15.93
C ARG A 663 -34.58 -9.98 -15.40
N LEU A 664 -34.56 -9.42 -14.18
CA LEU A 664 -35.70 -8.68 -13.64
C LEU A 664 -36.03 -7.43 -14.46
N LEU A 665 -35.02 -6.70 -14.92
CA LEU A 665 -35.22 -5.52 -15.77
C LEU A 665 -35.76 -5.90 -17.16
N GLU A 666 -35.28 -7.01 -17.71
CA GLU A 666 -35.81 -7.56 -18.97
C GLU A 666 -37.29 -7.93 -18.82
N LYS A 667 -37.67 -8.60 -17.72
CA LYS A 667 -39.07 -8.90 -17.42
C LYS A 667 -39.95 -7.69 -17.19
N ALA A 668 -39.45 -6.69 -16.47
CA ALA A 668 -40.17 -5.43 -16.30
C ALA A 668 -40.35 -4.70 -17.65
N THR A 669 -39.43 -4.89 -18.59
CA THR A 669 -39.55 -4.37 -19.96
C THR A 669 -40.59 -5.18 -20.76
N GLU A 670 -40.58 -6.50 -20.65
CA GLU A 670 -41.55 -7.39 -21.30
C GLU A 670 -42.98 -7.18 -20.80
N SER A 671 -43.16 -6.90 -19.51
CA SER A 671 -44.46 -6.59 -18.91
C SER A 671 -44.91 -5.15 -19.14
N GLY A 672 -44.12 -4.33 -19.84
CA GLY A 672 -44.44 -2.94 -20.14
C GLY A 672 -44.28 -1.96 -18.97
N LEU A 673 -43.74 -2.41 -17.82
CA LEU A 673 -43.40 -1.52 -16.69
C LEU A 673 -42.21 -0.61 -17.03
N LEU A 674 -41.31 -1.08 -17.89
CA LEU A 674 -40.20 -0.31 -18.43
C LEU A 674 -40.33 -0.21 -19.95
N SER A 675 -40.01 0.95 -20.51
CA SER A 675 -39.98 1.15 -21.96
C SER A 675 -38.58 0.92 -22.52
N ALA A 676 -38.52 0.18 -23.62
CA ALA A 676 -37.32 0.03 -24.43
C ALA A 676 -36.80 1.39 -24.93
N MET A 677 -35.47 1.58 -24.91
CA MET A 677 -34.85 2.83 -25.36
C MET A 677 -35.00 3.00 -26.88
N PRO A 678 -35.51 4.14 -27.39
CA PRO A 678 -35.73 4.33 -28.82
C PRO A 678 -34.43 4.21 -29.65
N GLY A 679 -34.43 3.42 -30.73
CA GLY A 679 -33.37 3.39 -31.75
C GLY A 679 -32.13 2.53 -31.44
N GLY A 680 -32.29 1.22 -31.30
CA GLY A 680 -31.18 0.25 -31.35
C GLY A 680 -30.52 0.26 -32.74
N ILE A 681 -29.18 0.33 -32.79
CA ILE A 681 -28.40 0.36 -34.03
C ILE A 681 -28.27 -1.06 -34.58
N SER A 682 -29.14 -1.50 -35.50
CA SER A 682 -28.97 -2.78 -36.21
C SER A 682 -27.58 -2.89 -36.84
N GLY A 683 -26.81 -3.92 -36.48
CA GLY A 683 -25.50 -4.18 -37.05
C GLY A 683 -25.59 -4.77 -38.45
N PRO A 684 -24.46 -4.81 -39.19
CA PRO A 684 -24.42 -5.30 -40.56
C PRO A 684 -24.47 -6.83 -40.57
N GLN A 685 -25.66 -7.40 -40.35
CA GLN A 685 -26.07 -8.77 -40.70
C GLN A 685 -27.55 -9.08 -40.35
N GLY A 686 -28.39 -8.07 -40.12
CA GLY A 686 -29.84 -8.30 -39.96
C GLY A 686 -30.27 -8.94 -38.62
N LEU A 687 -29.36 -9.10 -37.66
CA LEU A 687 -29.71 -9.46 -36.28
C LEU A 687 -29.94 -8.19 -35.44
N PRO A 688 -31.05 -8.08 -34.70
CA PRO A 688 -31.39 -6.88 -33.96
C PRO A 688 -30.38 -6.63 -32.85
N ILE A 689 -29.54 -5.61 -33.03
CA ILE A 689 -28.72 -5.07 -31.94
C ILE A 689 -29.66 -4.25 -31.04
N CYS A 690 -30.22 -4.98 -30.08
CA CYS A 690 -30.66 -4.54 -28.75
C CYS A 690 -31.19 -3.10 -28.61
N GLY A 691 -32.45 -2.92 -29.00
CA GLY A 691 -33.28 -1.80 -28.53
C GLY A 691 -33.98 -2.04 -27.18
N ARG A 692 -33.76 -3.17 -26.49
CA ARG A 692 -34.58 -3.61 -25.33
C ARG A 692 -33.85 -3.66 -23.97
N ARG A 693 -32.88 -2.78 -23.69
CA ARG A 693 -32.05 -3.00 -22.48
C ARG A 693 -31.87 -1.78 -21.58
N CYS A 694 -32.22 -1.96 -20.31
CA CYS A 694 -31.55 -1.30 -19.20
C CYS A 694 -30.09 -1.77 -19.17
N HIS A 695 -29.14 -0.83 -19.14
CA HIS A 695 -27.72 -1.13 -19.04
C HIS A 695 -27.27 -1.03 -17.58
N PHE A 696 -26.85 -2.15 -17.01
CA PHE A 696 -26.05 -2.18 -15.79
C PHE A 696 -24.57 -2.23 -16.15
N SER A 697 -23.83 -1.20 -15.74
CA SER A 697 -22.37 -1.21 -15.77
C SER A 697 -21.89 -0.94 -14.35
N ILE A 698 -21.26 -1.91 -13.71
CA ILE A 698 -20.58 -1.71 -12.44
C ILE A 698 -19.15 -1.25 -12.77
N PRO A 699 -18.78 0.02 -12.56
CA PRO A 699 -17.39 0.45 -12.73
C PRO A 699 -16.54 -0.14 -11.60
N TYR A 700 -15.69 -1.11 -11.93
CA TYR A 700 -14.62 -1.53 -11.04
C TYR A 700 -13.50 -0.49 -11.09
N GLY A 701 -13.33 0.27 -10.01
CA GLY A 701 -12.12 1.06 -9.82
C GLY A 701 -10.96 0.13 -9.48
N THR A 702 -10.14 -0.24 -10.46
CA THR A 702 -8.84 -0.89 -10.22
C THR A 702 -7.99 -0.09 -9.24
#